data_AF-A0AAU5GZ56-F1
#
_entry.id   AF-A0AAU5GZ56-F1
#
_cell.length_a   1.000
_cell.length_b   1.000
_cell.length_c   1.000
_cell.angle_alpha   90.00
_cell.angle_beta   90.00
_cell.angle_gamma   90.00
#
_symmetry.space_group_name_H-M   'P 1'
#
loop_
_entity.id
_entity.type
_entity.pdbx_description
1 polymer ?
#
loop_
_entity_poly.entity_id
_entity_poly.type
_entity_poly.pdbx_seq_one_letter_code
_entity_poly.pdbx_strand_id
1 'polypeptide(L)'
;MSTEYTANTTNTTSTAGPDLSLRQSRDIQGDIVAGFKKDHMQLLFLRFEDAAQARTWLRILKTRISTTKEVASFNYEFSQARKRSGGDDPRNLTATWRNVSFTHQGLVTLLDGKDPVPLKPPRRPRPPLGEKPFDPCLKAFVEGPSKRAALLGDDGEGDPKNWLFGHHQGPPVHAVLTVAADLPKDLRTALSEERQQAALHKIVIVFEQDGATLEGARRGKEHFGFKDGVSEPAVKGFDTPDPDHPQWEKGHPGTRMIDAGEFVIGEKPASDFAPDVPDWMRGGSFHCVRRLAQDVPGWWAQIAAHLKELKKKNGTVPPEAGVEWLASRVVGRWRSGTPIVKCPFADPASDAEAWADNHISYADDLDGKVTPLWSHLRKTNPRDGLLFSPGDKETVPEEGVLDTRRIMRRGAPYGQPFDPAGGPANGPDAPRGLLFVSYQADLVEQFEFIQHSWINADGFPDRDPQVGKDAMVGQDTKVRFGRETLSFHQFVRTEGAVYAFAPSMTALGRLAEGKLPAGDPEPPEGDQTRTAPLTLAAGEAIEAGRFRMFLRPEDGDLVIVDDRGTVVWNAGCDGLGGSTLFFQEDGRLVALDARGLTVWRSTPETYPGATLTLKTDGEALITAADGKKVPFRTGVPK
;
A
#
# COMPACT_ATOMS: atom_id res chain seq x y z
N MET A 1 21.14 8.37 -58.75
CA MET A 1 20.74 9.30 -57.67
C MET A 1 20.18 8.45 -56.56
N SER A 2 21.06 8.08 -55.64
CA SER A 2 20.80 7.36 -54.39
C SER A 2 20.73 8.41 -53.29
N THR A 3 19.65 8.42 -52.51
CA THR A 3 19.59 9.18 -51.26
C THR A 3 19.25 8.22 -50.15
N GLU A 4 20.23 8.05 -49.26
CA GLU A 4 20.25 7.23 -48.07
C GLU A 4 19.22 7.73 -47.06
N TYR A 5 18.48 6.78 -46.48
CA TYR A 5 17.72 6.97 -45.25
C TYR A 5 18.64 6.58 -44.09
N THR A 6 18.99 7.56 -43.26
CA THR A 6 19.73 7.37 -42.01
C THR A 6 18.89 6.59 -41.01
N ALA A 7 19.34 5.39 -40.65
CA ALA A 7 18.82 4.62 -39.53
C ALA A 7 19.30 5.26 -38.21
N ASN A 8 18.36 5.76 -37.41
CA ASN A 8 18.61 6.06 -36.00
C ASN A 8 18.73 4.74 -35.24
N THR A 9 19.91 4.52 -34.67
CA THR A 9 20.28 3.40 -33.82
C THR A 9 19.37 3.38 -32.59
N THR A 10 18.54 2.35 -32.49
CA THR A 10 17.82 1.99 -31.28
C THR A 10 18.80 1.70 -30.15
N ASN A 11 18.59 2.35 -29.01
CA ASN A 11 19.20 2.02 -27.73
C ASN A 11 19.15 0.51 -27.50
N THR A 12 20.32 -0.07 -27.27
CA THR A 12 20.50 -1.41 -26.72
C THR A 12 19.86 -1.46 -25.33
N THR A 13 18.66 -2.02 -25.26
CA THR A 13 18.02 -2.42 -24.01
C THR A 13 18.89 -3.46 -23.32
N SER A 14 19.36 -3.12 -22.13
CA SER A 14 19.91 -4.02 -21.13
C SER A 14 19.11 -5.33 -21.06
N THR A 15 19.80 -6.47 -21.15
CA THR A 15 19.26 -7.83 -20.98
C THR A 15 19.03 -8.20 -19.52
N ALA A 16 18.93 -7.24 -18.61
CA ALA A 16 18.53 -7.51 -17.24
C ALA A 16 17.02 -7.83 -17.21
N GLY A 17 16.63 -8.96 -16.61
CA GLY A 17 15.23 -9.27 -16.36
C GLY A 17 14.55 -8.20 -15.48
N PRO A 18 13.22 -8.25 -15.31
CA PRO A 18 12.49 -7.26 -14.51
C PRO A 18 13.03 -7.22 -13.08
N ASP A 19 13.15 -6.02 -12.51
CA ASP A 19 13.50 -5.84 -11.09
C ASP A 19 12.38 -6.44 -10.22
N LEU A 20 12.73 -7.48 -9.47
CA LEU A 20 11.87 -8.18 -8.51
C LEU A 20 12.51 -8.22 -7.11
N SER A 21 13.34 -7.23 -6.79
CA SER A 21 14.07 -7.12 -5.52
C SER A 21 13.15 -7.16 -4.30
N LEU A 22 12.01 -6.45 -4.35
CA LEU A 22 11.03 -6.40 -3.26
C LEU A 22 10.40 -7.78 -2.98
N ARG A 23 10.21 -8.60 -4.03
CA ARG A 23 9.75 -10.00 -3.90
C ARG A 23 10.70 -10.86 -3.08
N GLN A 24 11.97 -10.49 -3.00
CA GLN A 24 13.00 -11.17 -2.23
C GLN A 24 13.22 -10.56 -0.83
N SER A 25 12.43 -9.56 -0.44
CA SER A 25 12.60 -8.88 0.84
C SER A 25 12.38 -9.82 2.03
N ARG A 26 13.38 -9.87 2.91
CA ARG A 26 13.33 -10.51 4.23
C ARG A 26 13.04 -9.50 5.35
N ASP A 27 12.93 -8.22 5.01
CA ASP A 27 12.71 -7.16 6.00
C ASP A 27 11.27 -6.69 6.05
N ILE A 28 10.49 -6.86 4.98
CA ILE A 28 9.08 -6.46 4.94
C ILE A 28 8.20 -7.62 5.41
N GLN A 29 7.26 -7.37 6.33
CA GLN A 29 6.31 -8.39 6.77
C GLN A 29 5.40 -8.87 5.64
N GLY A 30 5.04 -10.16 5.66
CA GLY A 30 4.51 -10.86 4.49
C GLY A 30 3.09 -10.50 4.07
N ASP A 31 2.27 -9.93 4.95
CA ASP A 31 0.88 -9.62 4.62
C ASP A 31 0.72 -8.32 3.81
N ILE A 32 1.75 -7.46 3.83
CA ILE A 32 1.75 -6.13 3.19
C ILE A 32 1.68 -6.29 1.66
N VAL A 33 2.81 -6.63 1.03
CA VAL A 33 2.88 -6.70 -0.45
C VAL A 33 2.45 -8.06 -0.98
N ALA A 34 2.99 -9.16 -0.42
CA ALA A 34 2.68 -10.51 -0.91
C ALA A 34 1.26 -10.97 -0.56
N GLY A 35 0.78 -10.64 0.63
CA GLY A 35 -0.53 -11.02 1.16
C GLY A 35 -0.61 -12.50 1.52
N PHE A 36 -1.20 -12.80 2.68
CA PHE A 36 -1.25 -14.19 3.17
C PHE A 36 -2.07 -15.14 2.28
N LYS A 37 -3.14 -14.64 1.63
CA LYS A 37 -4.01 -15.41 0.72
C LYS A 37 -4.48 -16.74 1.34
N LYS A 38 -4.98 -16.67 2.58
CA LYS A 38 -5.44 -17.82 3.37
C LYS A 38 -6.95 -17.81 3.55
N ASP A 39 -7.51 -18.99 3.74
CA ASP A 39 -8.95 -19.18 3.91
C ASP A 39 -9.46 -18.83 5.31
N HIS A 40 -8.56 -18.84 6.31
CA HIS A 40 -8.89 -18.51 7.69
C HIS A 40 -7.89 -17.51 8.25
N MET A 41 -8.40 -16.52 8.96
CA MET A 41 -7.60 -15.54 9.71
C MET A 41 -8.26 -15.22 11.04
N GLN A 42 -7.45 -14.83 12.02
CA GLN A 42 -7.92 -14.24 13.26
C GLN A 42 -7.00 -13.08 13.65
N LEU A 43 -7.62 -11.95 13.99
CA LEU A 43 -6.94 -10.78 14.54
C LEU A 43 -7.10 -10.78 16.06
N LEU A 44 -5.96 -10.74 16.75
CA LEU A 44 -5.90 -10.52 18.18
C LEU A 44 -5.57 -9.04 18.44
N PHE A 45 -6.47 -8.34 19.12
CA PHE A 45 -6.26 -6.96 19.56
C PHE A 45 -5.67 -7.00 20.96
N LEU A 46 -4.47 -6.47 21.10
CA LEU A 46 -3.62 -6.69 22.27
C LEU A 46 -3.38 -5.40 23.04
N ARG A 47 -3.40 -5.47 24.37
CA ARG A 47 -2.99 -4.41 25.29
C ARG A 47 -1.79 -4.89 26.11
N PHE A 48 -0.80 -4.03 26.25
CA PHE A 48 0.39 -4.29 27.05
C PHE A 48 0.20 -3.74 28.46
N GLU A 49 0.38 -4.57 29.48
CA GLU A 49 0.36 -4.12 30.88
C GLU A 49 1.75 -3.76 31.42
N ASP A 50 2.79 -4.35 30.82
CA ASP A 50 4.19 -4.15 31.22
C ASP A 50 5.08 -4.07 29.96
N ALA A 51 5.85 -2.99 29.85
CA ALA A 51 6.67 -2.74 28.67
C ALA A 51 7.82 -3.74 28.52
N ALA A 52 8.45 -4.17 29.60
CA ALA A 52 9.55 -5.14 29.56
C ALA A 52 9.05 -6.54 29.15
N GLN A 53 7.87 -6.94 29.65
CA GLN A 53 7.22 -8.18 29.24
C GLN A 53 6.75 -8.11 27.78
N ALA A 54 6.16 -6.99 27.34
CA ALA A 54 5.79 -6.79 25.95
C ALA A 54 6.99 -6.86 24.99
N ARG A 55 8.15 -6.30 25.37
CA ARG A 55 9.40 -6.43 24.60
C ARG A 55 9.90 -7.87 24.54
N THR A 56 9.72 -8.63 25.62
CA THR A 56 10.10 -10.06 25.67
C THR A 56 9.18 -10.90 24.79
N TRP A 57 7.87 -10.67 24.87
CA TRP A 57 6.89 -11.26 23.94
C TRP A 57 7.23 -10.93 22.49
N LEU A 58 7.56 -9.68 22.18
CA LEU A 58 7.88 -9.26 20.82
C LEU A 58 9.15 -9.97 20.29
N ARG A 59 10.15 -10.18 21.14
CA ARG A 59 11.37 -10.93 20.79
C ARG A 59 11.05 -12.37 20.38
N ILE A 60 10.10 -13.01 21.06
CA ILE A 60 9.64 -14.37 20.76
C ILE A 60 8.74 -14.38 19.51
N LEU A 61 7.81 -13.43 19.41
CA LEU A 61 6.91 -13.34 18.26
C LEU A 61 7.67 -13.09 16.96
N LYS A 62 8.69 -12.23 16.97
CA LYS A 62 9.49 -11.86 15.79
C LYS A 62 10.02 -13.07 15.03
N THR A 63 10.42 -14.15 15.71
CA THR A 63 10.96 -15.36 15.05
C THR A 63 9.91 -16.16 14.28
N ARG A 64 8.62 -15.85 14.47
CA ARG A 64 7.46 -16.51 13.86
C ARG A 64 6.69 -15.58 12.91
N ILE A 65 7.09 -14.31 12.79
CA ILE A 65 6.53 -13.37 11.81
C ILE A 65 7.04 -13.76 10.42
N SER A 66 6.10 -13.90 9.49
CA SER A 66 6.40 -14.21 8.10
C SER A 66 6.84 -12.97 7.33
N THR A 67 7.80 -13.15 6.43
CA THR A 67 8.35 -12.09 5.55
C THR A 67 7.74 -12.14 4.15
N THR A 68 7.88 -11.05 3.39
CA THR A 68 7.43 -10.95 2.00
C THR A 68 8.02 -12.06 1.13
N LYS A 69 9.32 -12.37 1.29
CA LYS A 69 9.96 -13.47 0.56
C LYS A 69 9.30 -14.82 0.82
N GLU A 70 9.06 -15.17 2.09
CA GLU A 70 8.49 -16.48 2.45
C GLU A 70 7.07 -16.64 1.88
N VAL A 71 6.24 -15.60 2.05
CA VAL A 71 4.87 -15.60 1.55
C VAL A 71 4.83 -15.60 0.02
N ALA A 72 5.69 -14.83 -0.64
CA ALA A 72 5.77 -14.79 -2.10
C ALA A 72 6.23 -16.13 -2.70
N SER A 73 7.24 -16.77 -2.10
CA SER A 73 7.70 -18.10 -2.52
C SER A 73 6.58 -19.14 -2.38
N PHE A 74 5.88 -19.17 -1.24
CA PHE A 74 4.75 -20.08 -1.04
C PHE A 74 3.62 -19.81 -2.05
N ASN A 75 3.24 -18.54 -2.24
CA ASN A 75 2.17 -18.16 -3.17
C ASN A 75 2.49 -18.58 -4.61
N TYR A 76 3.75 -18.48 -5.02
CA TYR A 76 4.21 -18.96 -6.31
C TYR A 76 4.06 -20.48 -6.43
N GLU A 77 4.56 -21.24 -5.45
CA GLU A 77 4.45 -22.71 -5.45
C GLU A 77 2.99 -23.18 -5.46
N PHE A 78 2.12 -22.54 -4.69
CA PHE A 78 0.69 -22.81 -4.64
C PHE A 78 0.04 -22.55 -5.99
N SER A 79 0.31 -21.40 -6.61
CA SER A 79 -0.20 -21.06 -7.94
C SER A 79 0.26 -22.08 -9.01
N GLN A 80 1.53 -22.49 -8.98
CA GLN A 80 2.05 -23.49 -9.91
C GLN A 80 1.46 -24.88 -9.70
N ALA A 81 1.20 -25.28 -8.45
CA ALA A 81 0.55 -26.54 -8.13
C ALA A 81 -0.92 -26.54 -8.60
N ARG A 82 -1.65 -25.45 -8.36
CA ARG A 82 -3.02 -25.25 -8.81
C ARG A 82 -3.16 -25.23 -10.33
N LYS A 83 -2.20 -24.62 -11.04
CA LYS A 83 -2.15 -24.68 -12.51
C LYS A 83 -1.96 -26.10 -13.03
N ARG A 84 -1.11 -26.90 -12.37
CA ARG A 84 -0.85 -28.30 -12.74
C ARG A 84 -2.04 -29.23 -12.47
N SER A 85 -2.87 -28.93 -11.47
CA SER A 85 -4.09 -29.67 -11.16
C SER A 85 -5.32 -29.25 -11.97
N GLY A 86 -5.19 -28.28 -12.89
CA GLY A 86 -6.33 -27.78 -13.67
C GLY A 86 -7.28 -26.87 -12.88
N GLY A 87 -6.83 -26.29 -11.76
CA GLY A 87 -7.59 -25.31 -10.98
C GLY A 87 -7.91 -25.72 -9.55
N ASP A 88 -7.66 -26.98 -9.17
CA ASP A 88 -7.89 -27.49 -7.82
C ASP A 88 -6.82 -27.00 -6.83
N ASP A 89 -7.25 -26.54 -5.65
CA ASP A 89 -6.34 -26.11 -4.59
C ASP A 89 -5.48 -27.30 -4.10
N PRO A 90 -4.14 -27.15 -4.00
CA PRO A 90 -3.23 -28.21 -3.59
C PRO A 90 -3.44 -28.61 -2.12
N ARG A 91 -3.90 -29.86 -1.90
CA ARG A 91 -4.27 -30.36 -0.56
C ARG A 91 -3.13 -30.44 0.46
N ASN A 92 -1.89 -30.59 0.01
CA ASN A 92 -0.72 -30.81 0.88
C ASN A 92 0.17 -29.58 1.03
N LEU A 93 -0.19 -28.45 0.39
CA LEU A 93 0.59 -27.23 0.47
C LEU A 93 -0.16 -26.23 1.34
N THR A 94 0.12 -26.30 2.65
CA THR A 94 -0.51 -25.46 3.67
C THR A 94 0.55 -24.65 4.42
N ALA A 95 0.16 -23.49 4.93
CA ALA A 95 1.00 -22.63 5.73
C ALA A 95 0.17 -21.91 6.81
N THR A 96 0.88 -21.48 7.86
CA THR A 96 0.36 -20.56 8.88
C THR A 96 1.27 -19.35 8.95
N TRP A 97 0.70 -18.17 8.76
CA TRP A 97 1.40 -16.90 8.70
C TRP A 97 1.01 -15.96 9.83
N ARG A 98 1.92 -15.06 10.17
CA ARG A 98 1.77 -14.08 11.26
C ARG A 98 2.30 -12.72 10.85
N ASN A 99 1.53 -11.68 11.14
CA ASN A 99 1.91 -10.27 10.97
C ASN A 99 1.59 -9.52 12.26
N VAL A 100 2.42 -8.55 12.66
CA VAL A 100 2.15 -7.70 13.82
C VAL A 100 2.27 -6.23 13.45
N SER A 101 1.34 -5.44 13.97
CA SER A 101 1.32 -3.98 13.83
C SER A 101 1.01 -3.33 15.16
N PHE A 102 1.45 -2.09 15.35
CA PHE A 102 1.34 -1.36 16.62
C PHE A 102 0.60 -0.05 16.41
N THR A 103 -0.32 0.28 17.31
CA THR A 103 -0.89 1.63 17.38
C THR A 103 0.17 2.60 17.91
N HIS A 104 -0.04 3.91 17.76
CA HIS A 104 0.83 4.92 18.37
C HIS A 104 1.03 4.68 19.86
N GLN A 105 -0.06 4.48 20.60
CA GLN A 105 -0.03 4.20 22.04
C GLN A 105 0.74 2.91 22.36
N GLY A 106 0.63 1.88 21.52
CA GLY A 106 1.40 0.65 21.69
C GLY A 106 2.90 0.83 21.52
N LEU A 107 3.32 1.63 20.53
CA LEU A 107 4.72 1.97 20.34
C LEU A 107 5.27 2.82 21.51
N VAL A 108 4.53 3.83 21.96
CA VAL A 108 4.88 4.62 23.16
C VAL A 108 5.07 3.71 24.37
N THR A 109 4.19 2.72 24.54
CA THR A 109 4.30 1.75 25.64
C THR A 109 5.55 0.88 25.51
N LEU A 110 5.87 0.37 24.31
CA LEU A 110 7.09 -0.43 24.07
C LEU A 110 8.38 0.35 24.33
N LEU A 111 8.35 1.68 24.13
CA LEU A 111 9.49 2.58 24.25
C LEU A 111 9.55 3.30 25.62
N ASP A 112 8.88 2.74 26.63
CA ASP A 112 8.87 3.27 28.01
C ASP A 112 8.42 4.75 28.07
N GLY A 113 7.39 5.10 27.28
CA GLY A 113 6.76 6.43 27.27
C GLY A 113 7.37 7.42 26.27
N LYS A 114 8.42 7.06 25.53
CA LYS A 114 9.02 7.93 24.51
C LYS A 114 8.14 7.98 23.27
N ASP A 115 7.92 9.17 22.74
CA ASP A 115 7.16 9.37 21.49
C ASP A 115 7.97 8.92 20.27
N PRO A 116 7.52 7.90 19.51
CA PRO A 116 8.24 7.41 18.34
C PRO A 116 8.05 8.27 17.08
N VAL A 117 7.04 9.14 17.07
CA VAL A 117 6.63 9.92 15.89
C VAL A 117 6.32 11.37 16.30
N PRO A 118 7.32 12.14 16.76
CA PRO A 118 7.10 13.51 17.16
C PRO A 118 6.52 14.31 16.00
N LEU A 119 5.32 14.87 16.20
CA LEU A 119 4.63 15.65 15.17
C LEU A 119 5.43 16.92 14.86
N LYS A 120 5.99 16.98 13.66
CA LYS A 120 6.67 18.15 13.10
C LYS A 120 5.83 18.73 11.95
N PRO A 121 5.94 20.04 11.67
CA PRO A 121 5.38 20.61 10.45
C PRO A 121 5.95 19.87 9.23
N PRO A 122 5.14 19.58 8.19
CA PRO A 122 5.62 18.83 7.04
C PRO A 122 6.72 19.60 6.31
N ARG A 123 7.82 18.92 5.96
CA ARG A 123 8.95 19.50 5.21
C ARG A 123 8.52 20.08 3.87
N ARG A 124 7.54 19.44 3.21
CA ARG A 124 6.97 19.88 1.93
C ARG A 124 5.46 19.61 1.93
N PRO A 125 4.60 20.63 2.09
CA PRO A 125 3.16 20.44 2.01
C PRO A 125 2.77 19.99 0.60
N ARG A 126 1.98 18.91 0.51
CA ARG A 126 1.40 18.44 -0.75
C ARG A 126 0.25 19.38 -1.16
N PRO A 127 0.16 19.79 -2.44
CA PRO A 127 -1.00 20.52 -2.94
C PRO A 127 -2.27 19.65 -2.80
N PRO A 128 -3.38 20.20 -2.29
CA PRO A 128 -4.63 19.44 -2.18
C PRO A 128 -5.18 19.10 -3.57
N LEU A 129 -5.73 17.90 -3.72
CA LEU A 129 -6.64 17.57 -4.82
C LEU A 129 -8.04 18.12 -4.46
N GLY A 130 -8.18 19.45 -4.37
CA GLY A 130 -9.41 20.14 -3.93
C GLY A 130 -9.15 21.42 -3.11
N GLU A 131 -10.19 21.91 -2.41
CA GLU A 131 -10.18 23.24 -1.78
C GLU A 131 -9.44 23.34 -0.43
N LYS A 132 -9.17 22.22 0.28
CA LYS A 132 -8.54 22.27 1.62
C LYS A 132 -7.39 21.28 1.77
N PRO A 133 -6.26 21.69 2.38
CA PRO A 133 -5.16 20.77 2.70
C PRO A 133 -5.60 19.75 3.74
N PHE A 134 -5.19 18.50 3.52
CA PHE A 134 -5.43 17.41 4.46
C PHE A 134 -4.47 17.48 5.66
N ASP A 135 -4.85 16.81 6.74
CA ASP A 135 -3.96 16.60 7.88
C ASP A 135 -2.75 15.74 7.48
N PRO A 136 -1.57 15.89 8.12
CA PRO A 136 -0.44 15.00 7.88
C PRO A 136 -0.74 13.55 8.28
N CYS A 137 -0.17 12.57 7.56
CA CYS A 137 -0.34 11.14 7.85
C CYS A 137 -0.09 10.77 9.32
N LEU A 138 1.00 11.26 9.90
CA LEU A 138 1.34 10.97 11.30
C LEU A 138 0.30 11.48 12.29
N LYS A 139 -0.38 12.60 11.98
CA LYS A 139 -1.48 13.09 12.82
C LYS A 139 -2.63 12.08 12.85
N ALA A 140 -3.01 11.53 11.69
CA ALA A 140 -4.04 10.50 11.64
C ALA A 140 -3.63 9.24 12.42
N PHE A 141 -2.38 8.79 12.28
CA PHE A 141 -1.85 7.66 13.02
C PHE A 141 -1.84 7.87 14.54
N VAL A 142 -1.46 9.05 15.01
CA VAL A 142 -1.44 9.42 16.44
C VAL A 142 -2.85 9.56 17.02
N GLU A 143 -3.77 10.16 16.28
CA GLU A 143 -5.15 10.36 16.72
C GLU A 143 -5.95 9.05 16.74
N GLY A 144 -5.69 8.16 15.77
CA GLY A 144 -6.45 6.95 15.55
C GLY A 144 -7.86 7.21 15.00
N PRO A 145 -8.54 6.15 14.50
CA PRO A 145 -9.80 6.31 13.78
C PRO A 145 -10.95 6.80 14.67
N SER A 146 -10.92 6.52 15.98
CA SER A 146 -11.99 6.97 16.88
C SER A 146 -12.06 8.49 17.01
N LYS A 147 -10.94 9.21 16.96
CA LYS A 147 -10.93 10.68 16.96
C LYS A 147 -11.23 11.26 15.58
N ARG A 148 -11.06 10.45 14.53
CA ARG A 148 -11.30 10.82 13.13
C ARG A 148 -12.67 10.35 12.60
N ALA A 149 -13.51 9.80 13.47
CA ALA A 149 -14.81 9.24 13.14
C ALA A 149 -15.71 10.18 12.33
N ALA A 150 -15.75 11.48 12.69
CA ALA A 150 -16.52 12.47 11.95
C ALA A 150 -16.06 12.63 10.49
N LEU A 151 -14.75 12.56 10.23
CA LEU A 151 -14.19 12.59 8.87
C LEU A 151 -14.58 11.33 8.09
N LEU A 152 -14.55 10.18 8.77
CA LEU A 152 -14.81 8.86 8.21
C LEU A 152 -16.30 8.57 8.01
N GLY A 153 -17.20 9.42 8.51
CA GLY A 153 -18.65 9.20 8.46
C GLY A 153 -19.14 8.16 9.46
N ASP A 154 -18.37 7.92 10.54
CA ASP A 154 -18.71 6.99 11.61
C ASP A 154 -19.58 7.70 12.67
N ASP A 155 -20.89 7.77 12.41
CA ASP A 155 -21.90 8.39 13.26
C ASP A 155 -23.07 7.43 13.57
N GLY A 156 -24.06 7.91 14.33
CA GLY A 156 -25.25 7.13 14.67
C GLY A 156 -24.93 5.79 15.33
N GLU A 157 -25.31 4.69 14.69
CA GLU A 157 -25.04 3.32 15.13
C GLU A 157 -23.58 2.89 14.92
N GLY A 158 -22.87 3.54 14.00
CA GLY A 158 -21.43 3.35 13.73
C GLY A 158 -20.51 4.28 14.52
N ASP A 159 -21.07 5.12 15.41
CA ASP A 159 -20.32 6.02 16.30
C ASP A 159 -19.32 5.23 17.18
N PRO A 160 -18.09 5.74 17.38
CA PRO A 160 -17.08 5.08 18.21
C PRO A 160 -17.51 4.67 19.61
N LYS A 161 -18.50 5.34 20.22
CA LYS A 161 -19.03 4.94 21.53
C LYS A 161 -19.68 3.56 21.53
N ASN A 162 -20.10 3.08 20.35
CA ASN A 162 -20.73 1.77 20.15
C ASN A 162 -19.73 0.71 19.67
N TRP A 163 -18.48 1.07 19.43
CA TRP A 163 -17.49 0.14 18.91
C TRP A 163 -17.10 -0.92 19.94
N LEU A 164 -16.91 -2.14 19.46
CA LEU A 164 -16.43 -3.28 20.24
C LEU A 164 -14.95 -3.13 20.62
N PHE A 165 -14.17 -2.40 19.82
CA PHE A 165 -12.75 -2.12 20.06
C PHE A 165 -12.32 -0.81 19.39
N GLY A 166 -11.17 -0.26 19.82
CA GLY A 166 -10.54 0.90 19.18
C GLY A 166 -11.14 2.26 19.54
N HIS A 167 -12.15 2.30 20.42
CA HIS A 167 -12.66 3.54 20.99
C HIS A 167 -11.63 4.20 21.91
N HIS A 168 -11.39 5.51 21.76
CA HIS A 168 -10.35 6.22 22.51
C HIS A 168 -10.61 6.32 24.03
N GLN A 169 -11.86 6.14 24.49
CA GLN A 169 -12.19 6.07 25.93
C GLN A 169 -12.35 4.63 26.44
N GLY A 170 -12.25 3.63 25.56
CA GLY A 170 -12.29 2.22 25.90
C GLY A 170 -10.91 1.66 26.29
N PRO A 171 -10.82 0.34 26.53
CA PRO A 171 -9.52 -0.32 26.69
C PRO A 171 -8.63 -0.08 25.47
N PRO A 172 -7.39 0.42 25.66
CA PRO A 172 -6.53 0.76 24.52
C PRO A 172 -6.07 -0.51 23.80
N VAL A 173 -6.09 -0.45 22.47
CA VAL A 173 -5.41 -1.42 21.61
C VAL A 173 -3.98 -0.91 21.40
N HIS A 174 -2.99 -1.70 21.77
CA HIS A 174 -1.56 -1.43 21.57
C HIS A 174 -1.00 -2.12 20.33
N ALA A 175 -1.48 -3.34 20.03
CA ALA A 175 -1.06 -4.07 18.84
C ALA A 175 -2.20 -4.89 18.24
N VAL A 176 -2.06 -5.16 16.94
CA VAL A 176 -2.89 -6.12 16.22
C VAL A 176 -1.98 -7.22 15.71
N LEU A 177 -2.22 -8.45 16.17
CA LEU A 177 -1.57 -9.66 15.68
C LEU A 177 -2.53 -10.40 14.74
N THR A 178 -2.17 -10.46 13.46
CA THR A 178 -2.88 -11.23 12.45
C THR A 178 -2.26 -12.63 12.38
N VAL A 179 -3.08 -13.67 12.57
CA VAL A 179 -2.70 -15.06 12.35
C VAL A 179 -3.61 -15.63 11.26
N ALA A 180 -3.03 -16.21 10.20
CA ALA A 180 -3.81 -16.76 9.10
C ALA A 180 -3.29 -18.13 8.68
N ALA A 181 -4.18 -19.05 8.31
CA ALA A 181 -3.80 -20.39 7.89
C ALA A 181 -4.77 -20.96 6.84
N ASP A 182 -4.28 -21.92 6.05
CA ASP A 182 -5.12 -22.65 5.08
C ASP A 182 -6.10 -23.60 5.80
N LEU A 183 -5.72 -24.15 6.95
CA LEU A 183 -6.52 -25.13 7.68
C LEU A 183 -7.01 -24.58 9.04
N PRO A 184 -8.29 -24.78 9.42
CA PRO A 184 -8.80 -24.38 10.72
C PRO A 184 -8.07 -25.00 11.91
N LYS A 185 -7.52 -26.21 11.74
CA LYS A 185 -6.74 -26.89 12.78
C LYS A 185 -5.43 -26.15 13.04
N ASP A 186 -4.71 -25.79 11.99
CA ASP A 186 -3.41 -25.13 12.09
C ASP A 186 -3.57 -23.72 12.68
N LEU A 187 -4.62 -22.99 12.27
CA LEU A 187 -5.00 -21.71 12.87
C LEU A 187 -5.25 -21.86 14.37
N ARG A 188 -6.07 -22.82 14.80
CA ARG A 188 -6.34 -23.05 16.23
C ARG A 188 -5.08 -23.39 17.04
N THR A 189 -4.18 -24.19 16.48
CA THR A 189 -2.89 -24.52 17.11
C THR A 189 -2.04 -23.27 17.28
N ALA A 190 -1.87 -22.46 16.23
CA ALA A 190 -1.10 -21.22 16.29
C ALA A 190 -1.70 -20.22 17.28
N LEU A 191 -3.02 -20.06 17.30
CA LEU A 191 -3.70 -19.17 18.25
C LEU A 191 -3.57 -19.64 19.70
N SER A 192 -3.61 -20.96 19.95
CA SER A 192 -3.35 -21.49 21.29
C SER A 192 -1.94 -21.11 21.77
N GLU A 193 -0.95 -21.16 20.87
CA GLU A 193 0.41 -20.72 21.16
C GLU A 193 0.45 -19.21 21.46
N GLU A 194 -0.19 -18.38 20.64
CA GLU A 194 -0.23 -16.92 20.86
C GLU A 194 -0.93 -16.52 22.16
N ARG A 195 -2.05 -17.16 22.49
CA ARG A 195 -2.77 -16.91 23.75
C ARG A 195 -1.90 -17.29 24.96
N GLN A 196 -1.16 -18.39 24.87
CA GLN A 196 -0.22 -18.79 25.92
C GLN A 196 0.93 -17.77 26.05
N GLN A 197 1.53 -17.34 24.94
CA GLN A 197 2.59 -16.33 24.96
C GLN A 197 2.09 -15.00 25.51
N ALA A 198 0.87 -14.58 25.16
CA ALA A 198 0.24 -13.38 25.68
C ALA A 198 0.07 -13.46 27.21
N ALA A 199 -0.48 -14.56 27.71
CA ALA A 199 -0.67 -14.77 29.15
C ALA A 199 0.65 -14.77 29.94
N LEU A 200 1.69 -15.43 29.42
CA LEU A 200 3.01 -15.50 30.07
C LEU A 200 3.69 -14.13 30.17
N HIS A 201 3.39 -13.21 29.25
CA HIS A 201 4.07 -11.92 29.13
C HIS A 201 3.14 -10.73 29.40
N LYS A 202 2.08 -10.92 30.20
CA LYS A 202 1.16 -9.85 30.63
C LYS A 202 0.60 -9.03 29.45
N ILE A 203 0.25 -9.72 28.38
CA ILE A 203 -0.45 -9.16 27.23
C ILE A 203 -1.92 -9.54 27.34
N VAL A 204 -2.78 -8.55 27.45
CA VAL A 204 -4.23 -8.73 27.52
C VAL A 204 -4.80 -8.72 26.10
N ILE A 205 -5.57 -9.74 25.75
CA ILE A 205 -6.36 -9.76 24.52
C ILE A 205 -7.65 -9.02 24.81
N VAL A 206 -7.80 -7.82 24.24
CA VAL A 206 -8.98 -6.96 24.48
C VAL A 206 -10.14 -7.27 23.55
N PHE A 207 -9.84 -7.81 22.36
CA PHE A 207 -10.83 -8.28 21.40
C PHE A 207 -10.20 -9.32 20.48
N GLU A 208 -11.03 -10.22 19.94
CA GLU A 208 -10.64 -11.18 18.92
C GLU A 208 -11.65 -11.13 17.77
N GLN A 209 -11.16 -11.07 16.54
CA GLN A 209 -12.00 -11.12 15.35
C GLN A 209 -11.59 -12.29 14.47
N ASP A 210 -12.48 -13.26 14.29
CA ASP A 210 -12.34 -14.28 13.25
C ASP A 210 -12.71 -13.72 11.87
N GLY A 211 -12.04 -14.22 10.84
CA GLY A 211 -12.38 -13.96 9.45
C GLY A 211 -12.14 -15.22 8.64
N ALA A 212 -13.02 -15.51 7.69
CA ALA A 212 -12.89 -16.68 6.84
C ALA A 212 -13.51 -16.46 5.46
N THR A 213 -12.93 -17.10 4.45
CA THR A 213 -13.58 -17.27 3.16
C THR A 213 -14.92 -17.97 3.38
N LEU A 214 -16.01 -17.42 2.82
CA LEU A 214 -17.32 -18.07 2.90
C LEU A 214 -17.32 -19.43 2.19
N GLU A 215 -18.12 -20.37 2.67
CA GLU A 215 -18.14 -21.74 2.16
C GLU A 215 -19.04 -21.90 0.91
N GLY A 216 -18.83 -23.01 0.17
CA GLY A 216 -19.66 -23.42 -0.95
C GLY A 216 -19.73 -22.39 -2.09
N ALA A 217 -20.94 -22.15 -2.61
CA ALA A 217 -21.19 -21.21 -3.72
C ALA A 217 -20.92 -19.71 -3.38
N ARG A 218 -20.58 -19.43 -2.11
CA ARG A 218 -20.19 -18.11 -1.61
C ARG A 218 -18.67 -17.92 -1.53
N ARG A 219 -17.86 -18.95 -1.83
CA ARG A 219 -16.38 -18.83 -1.85
C ARG A 219 -15.93 -17.69 -2.75
N GLY A 220 -15.08 -16.81 -2.20
CA GLY A 220 -14.58 -15.61 -2.89
C GLY A 220 -15.58 -14.46 -3.00
N LYS A 221 -16.72 -14.52 -2.29
CA LYS A 221 -17.72 -13.45 -2.25
C LYS A 221 -17.84 -12.85 -0.86
N GLU A 222 -18.25 -11.58 -0.80
CA GLU A 222 -18.70 -10.94 0.44
C GLU A 222 -20.19 -11.26 0.74
N HIS A 223 -20.71 -10.76 1.86
CA HIS A 223 -22.03 -11.19 2.37
C HIS A 223 -23.23 -10.73 1.53
N PHE A 224 -23.16 -9.59 0.84
CA PHE A 224 -24.20 -9.24 -0.14
C PHE A 224 -24.20 -10.22 -1.32
N GLY A 225 -23.07 -10.86 -1.61
CA GLY A 225 -22.92 -11.96 -2.54
C GLY A 225 -22.17 -11.61 -3.82
N PHE A 226 -21.33 -10.58 -3.80
CA PHE A 226 -20.48 -10.16 -4.91
C PHE A 226 -19.07 -10.70 -4.75
N LYS A 227 -18.45 -11.09 -5.87
CA LYS A 227 -17.04 -11.50 -5.87
C LYS A 227 -16.17 -10.33 -5.43
N ASP A 228 -15.35 -10.57 -4.40
CA ASP A 228 -14.41 -9.58 -3.85
C ASP A 228 -12.97 -9.94 -4.25
N GLY A 229 -12.04 -9.02 -4.04
CA GLY A 229 -10.60 -9.23 -4.32
C GLY A 229 -10.24 -9.26 -5.81
N VAL A 230 -11.12 -8.76 -6.69
CA VAL A 230 -10.90 -8.78 -8.16
C VAL A 230 -9.84 -7.75 -8.60
N SER A 231 -9.84 -6.56 -7.99
CA SER A 231 -9.01 -5.43 -8.43
C SER A 231 -8.06 -4.97 -7.33
N GLU A 232 -7.03 -5.76 -7.06
CA GLU A 232 -5.86 -5.33 -6.26
C GLU A 232 -4.84 -4.63 -7.17
N PRO A 233 -4.05 -3.65 -6.67
CA PRO A 233 -2.93 -3.11 -7.43
C PRO A 233 -1.79 -4.14 -7.51
N ALA A 234 -1.08 -4.15 -8.64
CA ALA A 234 0.21 -4.80 -8.75
C ALA A 234 1.32 -3.82 -8.37
N VAL A 235 2.46 -4.31 -7.89
CA VAL A 235 3.50 -3.49 -7.28
C VAL A 235 4.82 -3.60 -8.05
N LYS A 236 5.37 -2.48 -8.51
CA LYS A 236 6.71 -2.42 -9.14
C LYS A 236 7.78 -2.91 -8.17
N GLY A 237 8.75 -3.68 -8.65
CA GLY A 237 9.76 -4.33 -7.80
C GLY A 237 9.26 -5.62 -7.14
N PHE A 238 7.95 -5.93 -7.18
CA PHE A 238 7.38 -7.15 -6.63
C PHE A 238 6.66 -8.00 -7.67
N ASP A 239 5.75 -7.44 -8.45
CA ASP A 239 5.00 -8.14 -9.49
C ASP A 239 5.73 -8.12 -10.83
N THR A 240 5.45 -9.13 -11.66
CA THR A 240 6.13 -9.25 -12.95
C THR A 240 5.35 -8.43 -13.98
N PRO A 241 5.98 -7.42 -14.63
CA PRO A 241 5.31 -6.65 -15.67
C PRO A 241 5.00 -7.53 -16.89
N ASP A 242 3.91 -7.21 -17.58
CA ASP A 242 3.59 -7.83 -18.86
C ASP A 242 4.64 -7.41 -19.92
N PRO A 243 5.16 -8.34 -20.75
CA PRO A 243 6.18 -8.01 -21.75
C PRO A 243 5.71 -7.00 -22.81
N ASP A 244 4.44 -7.06 -23.20
CA ASP A 244 3.88 -6.21 -24.27
C ASP A 244 3.26 -4.93 -23.69
N HIS A 245 2.81 -4.99 -22.43
CA HIS A 245 2.19 -3.88 -21.71
C HIS A 245 2.78 -3.72 -20.30
N PRO A 246 4.00 -3.17 -20.15
CA PRO A 246 4.73 -3.15 -18.87
C PRO A 246 4.05 -2.33 -17.76
N GLN A 247 3.05 -1.52 -18.10
CA GLN A 247 2.18 -0.84 -17.14
C GLN A 247 1.20 -1.78 -16.44
N TRP A 248 1.05 -3.04 -16.88
CA TRP A 248 0.18 -4.05 -16.29
C TRP A 248 0.96 -5.24 -15.74
N GLU A 249 0.35 -5.96 -14.80
CA GLU A 249 0.84 -7.25 -14.34
C GLU A 249 0.70 -8.31 -15.45
N LYS A 250 1.74 -9.14 -15.59
CA LYS A 250 1.80 -10.23 -16.56
C LYS A 250 0.59 -11.17 -16.44
N GLY A 251 -0.17 -11.29 -17.52
CA GLY A 251 -1.36 -12.14 -17.59
C GLY A 251 -2.60 -11.58 -16.87
N HIS A 252 -2.55 -10.33 -16.42
CA HIS A 252 -3.65 -9.65 -15.74
C HIS A 252 -3.89 -8.24 -16.35
N PRO A 253 -4.46 -8.15 -17.56
CA PRO A 253 -4.67 -6.86 -18.21
C PRO A 253 -5.57 -5.93 -17.39
N GLY A 254 -5.19 -4.65 -17.34
CA GLY A 254 -5.86 -3.63 -16.52
C GLY A 254 -5.49 -3.64 -15.04
N THR A 255 -4.71 -4.62 -14.57
CA THR A 255 -4.10 -4.56 -13.24
C THR A 255 -2.82 -3.74 -13.32
N ARG A 256 -2.92 -2.44 -13.01
CA ARG A 256 -1.79 -1.50 -13.10
C ARG A 256 -0.64 -1.84 -12.14
N MET A 257 0.58 -1.65 -12.63
CA MET A 257 1.83 -1.66 -11.88
C MET A 257 2.03 -0.31 -11.18
N ILE A 258 1.91 -0.29 -9.86
CA ILE A 258 2.01 0.90 -9.00
C ILE A 258 3.40 0.95 -8.36
N ASP A 259 3.96 2.15 -8.18
CA ASP A 259 5.22 2.33 -7.47
C ASP A 259 5.11 1.87 -5.99
N ALA A 260 6.11 1.13 -5.51
CA ALA A 260 6.05 0.44 -4.21
C ALA A 260 5.97 1.40 -3.01
N GLY A 261 6.39 2.66 -3.17
CA GLY A 261 6.32 3.70 -2.16
C GLY A 261 4.91 4.09 -1.75
N GLU A 262 3.89 3.69 -2.52
CA GLU A 262 2.49 3.83 -2.11
C GLU A 262 2.08 2.80 -1.05
N PHE A 263 2.83 1.72 -0.87
CA PHE A 263 2.50 0.64 0.08
C PHE A 263 3.58 0.40 1.13
N VAL A 264 4.85 0.67 0.81
CA VAL A 264 6.01 0.43 1.67
C VAL A 264 6.78 1.73 1.83
N ILE A 265 6.88 2.23 3.07
CA ILE A 265 7.56 3.49 3.38
C ILE A 265 9.04 3.39 3.00
N GLY A 266 9.52 4.41 2.30
CA GLY A 266 10.91 4.55 1.87
C GLY A 266 11.24 3.92 0.52
N GLU A 267 10.30 3.19 -0.09
CA GLU A 267 10.37 2.86 -1.51
C GLU A 267 9.99 4.07 -2.37
N LYS A 268 10.28 4.01 -3.68
CA LYS A 268 9.94 5.09 -4.61
C LYS A 268 8.41 5.31 -4.66
N PRO A 269 7.88 6.51 -4.38
CA PRO A 269 6.46 6.83 -4.53
C PRO A 269 6.08 7.12 -6.00
N ALA A 270 4.78 7.09 -6.31
CA ALA A 270 4.22 7.42 -7.62
C ALA A 270 4.21 8.93 -7.91
N SER A 271 4.40 9.75 -6.88
CA SER A 271 4.49 11.22 -6.98
C SER A 271 5.74 11.77 -6.29
N ASP A 272 6.10 13.01 -6.58
CA ASP A 272 7.21 13.73 -5.94
C ASP A 272 7.05 14.00 -4.43
N PHE A 273 5.97 13.51 -3.82
CA PHE A 273 5.63 13.74 -2.42
C PHE A 273 5.62 12.40 -1.69
N ALA A 274 6.68 12.08 -0.96
CA ALA A 274 6.66 11.00 0.01
C ALA A 274 5.97 11.45 1.31
N PRO A 275 5.36 10.53 2.09
CA PRO A 275 4.86 10.86 3.42
C PRO A 275 6.02 11.31 4.32
N ASP A 276 5.83 12.41 5.06
CA ASP A 276 6.83 12.94 6.00
C ASP A 276 6.80 12.13 7.31
N VAL A 277 7.59 11.06 7.35
CA VAL A 277 7.64 10.09 8.44
C VAL A 277 9.09 9.87 8.89
N PRO A 278 9.34 9.53 10.18
CA PRO A 278 10.69 9.23 10.64
C PRO A 278 11.31 8.04 9.89
N ASP A 279 12.62 8.10 9.64
CA ASP A 279 13.36 7.09 8.86
C ASP A 279 13.25 5.67 9.41
N TRP A 280 13.05 5.52 10.72
CA TRP A 280 12.89 4.20 11.33
C TRP A 280 11.65 3.43 10.84
N MET A 281 10.68 4.13 10.22
CA MET A 281 9.48 3.55 9.63
C MET A 281 9.71 2.97 8.22
N ARG A 282 10.91 3.14 7.64
CA ARG A 282 11.29 2.54 6.35
C ARG A 282 11.09 1.02 6.35
N GLY A 283 10.59 0.48 5.23
CA GLY A 283 10.28 -0.94 5.07
C GLY A 283 9.01 -1.40 5.81
N GLY A 284 8.27 -0.47 6.44
CA GLY A 284 6.98 -0.74 7.04
C GLY A 284 5.81 -0.14 6.26
N SER A 285 4.60 -0.34 6.77
CA SER A 285 3.35 0.13 6.17
C SER A 285 2.33 0.47 7.25
N PHE A 286 1.50 1.50 7.03
CA PHE A 286 0.35 1.73 7.89
C PHE A 286 -0.70 0.67 7.64
N HIS A 287 -1.34 0.21 8.71
CA HIS A 287 -2.32 -0.86 8.73
C HIS A 287 -3.64 -0.32 9.26
N CYS A 288 -4.66 -0.32 8.41
CA CYS A 288 -6.02 0.07 8.77
C CYS A 288 -6.89 -1.18 8.92
N VAL A 289 -7.55 -1.31 10.06
CA VAL A 289 -8.51 -2.39 10.34
C VAL A 289 -9.86 -1.77 10.65
N ARG A 290 -10.92 -2.23 9.98
CA ARG A 290 -12.32 -1.87 10.28
C ARG A 290 -13.19 -3.12 10.31
N ARG A 291 -13.96 -3.28 11.37
CA ARG A 291 -15.04 -4.29 11.44
C ARG A 291 -16.32 -3.64 10.92
N LEU A 292 -16.76 -4.07 9.75
CA LEU A 292 -17.91 -3.51 9.05
C LEU A 292 -19.07 -4.52 9.07
N ALA A 293 -20.08 -4.30 9.91
CA ALA A 293 -21.32 -5.08 9.87
C ALA A 293 -22.09 -4.83 8.59
N GLN A 294 -22.71 -5.87 8.04
CA GLN A 294 -23.51 -5.81 6.82
C GLN A 294 -24.93 -6.31 7.10
N ASP A 295 -25.91 -5.42 6.95
CA ASP A 295 -27.33 -5.79 6.93
C ASP A 295 -27.73 -6.30 5.53
N VAL A 296 -27.44 -7.58 5.31
CA VAL A 296 -27.74 -8.30 4.06
C VAL A 296 -29.22 -8.27 3.70
N PRO A 297 -30.17 -8.66 4.58
CA PRO A 297 -31.58 -8.66 4.22
C PRO A 297 -32.10 -7.25 3.95
N GLY A 298 -31.71 -6.24 4.73
CA GLY A 298 -32.11 -4.85 4.53
C GLY A 298 -31.63 -4.31 3.18
N TRP A 299 -30.37 -4.55 2.83
CA TRP A 299 -29.81 -4.10 1.56
C TRP A 299 -30.54 -4.71 0.36
N TRP A 300 -30.75 -6.03 0.33
CA TRP A 300 -31.47 -6.69 -0.77
C TRP A 300 -32.95 -6.27 -0.84
N ALA A 301 -33.60 -6.03 0.29
CA ALA A 301 -34.97 -5.53 0.33
C ALA A 301 -35.08 -4.14 -0.30
N GLN A 302 -34.12 -3.24 -0.02
CA GLN A 302 -34.06 -1.92 -0.66
C GLN A 302 -33.88 -2.02 -2.17
N ILE A 303 -32.95 -2.85 -2.65
CA ILE A 303 -32.73 -3.03 -4.09
C ILE A 303 -34.01 -3.53 -4.78
N ALA A 304 -34.70 -4.50 -4.17
CA ALA A 304 -35.95 -5.03 -4.71
C ALA A 304 -37.06 -3.96 -4.75
N ALA A 305 -37.15 -3.12 -3.72
CA ALA A 305 -38.10 -2.01 -3.65
C ALA A 305 -37.83 -0.96 -4.76
N HIS A 306 -36.58 -0.51 -4.91
CA HIS A 306 -36.19 0.43 -5.95
C HIS A 306 -36.45 -0.12 -7.36
N LEU A 307 -36.12 -1.39 -7.62
CA LEU A 307 -36.41 -2.00 -8.92
C LEU A 307 -37.92 -1.99 -9.23
N LYS A 308 -38.75 -2.32 -8.24
CA LYS A 308 -40.22 -2.30 -8.39
C LYS A 308 -40.73 -0.90 -8.72
N GLU A 309 -40.12 0.15 -8.15
CA GLU A 309 -40.46 1.53 -8.46
C GLU A 309 -40.02 1.93 -9.86
N LEU A 310 -38.78 1.62 -10.25
CA LEU A 310 -38.26 1.90 -11.59
C LEU A 310 -39.06 1.19 -12.68
N LYS A 311 -39.51 -0.05 -12.46
CA LYS A 311 -40.36 -0.78 -13.43
C LYS A 311 -41.72 -0.14 -13.68
N LYS A 312 -42.23 0.70 -12.76
CA LYS A 312 -43.47 1.47 -13.00
C LYS A 312 -43.24 2.64 -13.96
N LYS A 313 -41.98 3.02 -14.20
CA LYS A 313 -41.57 4.18 -15.00
C LYS A 313 -41.12 3.70 -16.38
N ASN A 314 -41.99 3.84 -17.37
CA ASN A 314 -41.75 3.31 -18.71
C ASN A 314 -40.40 3.78 -19.28
N GLY A 315 -39.60 2.83 -19.78
CA GLY A 315 -38.29 3.11 -20.41
C GLY A 315 -37.13 3.40 -19.46
N THR A 316 -37.30 3.29 -18.13
CA THR A 316 -36.23 3.59 -17.17
C THR A 316 -35.27 2.40 -16.97
N VAL A 317 -35.80 1.18 -17.05
CA VAL A 317 -35.04 -0.06 -16.93
C VAL A 317 -35.47 -1.05 -18.04
N PRO A 318 -34.58 -1.96 -18.48
CA PRO A 318 -34.96 -3.05 -19.38
C PRO A 318 -36.09 -3.91 -18.79
N PRO A 319 -37.04 -4.41 -19.61
CA PRO A 319 -38.13 -5.28 -19.14
C PRO A 319 -37.65 -6.50 -18.33
N GLU A 320 -36.53 -7.08 -18.77
CA GLU A 320 -35.85 -8.25 -18.20
C GLU A 320 -35.03 -7.93 -16.94
N ALA A 321 -34.87 -6.66 -16.58
CA ALA A 321 -34.06 -6.26 -15.43
C ALA A 321 -34.55 -6.94 -14.14
N GLY A 322 -33.69 -7.78 -13.55
CA GLY A 322 -33.92 -8.41 -12.25
C GLY A 322 -33.32 -7.61 -11.10
N VAL A 323 -33.51 -8.08 -9.86
CA VAL A 323 -32.94 -7.44 -8.66
C VAL A 323 -31.42 -7.37 -8.76
N GLU A 324 -30.78 -8.44 -9.27
CA GLU A 324 -29.33 -8.48 -9.46
C GLU A 324 -28.82 -7.49 -10.52
N TRP A 325 -29.66 -7.10 -11.50
CA TRP A 325 -29.30 -6.11 -12.52
C TRP A 325 -29.17 -4.70 -11.93
N LEU A 326 -30.03 -4.36 -10.96
CA LEU A 326 -29.91 -3.08 -10.23
C LEU A 326 -28.79 -3.17 -9.19
N ALA A 327 -28.69 -4.30 -8.49
CA ALA A 327 -27.64 -4.54 -7.50
C ALA A 327 -26.24 -4.41 -8.13
N SER A 328 -26.03 -4.96 -9.34
CA SER A 328 -24.74 -4.87 -10.04
C SER A 328 -24.37 -3.44 -10.43
N ARG A 329 -25.34 -2.53 -10.59
CA ARG A 329 -25.11 -1.09 -10.81
C ARG A 329 -24.79 -0.33 -9.54
N VAL A 330 -25.25 -0.80 -8.39
CA VAL A 330 -24.81 -0.28 -7.09
C VAL A 330 -23.34 -0.64 -6.83
N VAL A 331 -22.94 -1.86 -7.20
CA VAL A 331 -21.56 -2.32 -6.97
C VAL A 331 -20.60 -1.87 -8.09
N GLY A 332 -21.04 -1.90 -9.35
CA GLY A 332 -20.20 -1.72 -10.56
C GLY A 332 -19.77 -3.04 -11.22
N ARG A 333 -20.13 -4.19 -10.62
CA ARG A 333 -19.88 -5.56 -11.11
C ARG A 333 -21.07 -6.45 -10.83
N TRP A 334 -21.26 -7.48 -11.64
CA TRP A 334 -22.16 -8.58 -11.33
C TRP A 334 -21.65 -9.43 -10.18
N ARG A 335 -22.50 -10.31 -9.65
CA ARG A 335 -22.14 -11.19 -8.52
C ARG A 335 -21.03 -12.18 -8.87
N SER A 336 -20.91 -12.55 -10.14
CA SER A 336 -19.79 -13.32 -10.71
C SER A 336 -18.43 -12.60 -10.64
N GLY A 337 -18.45 -11.25 -10.56
CA GLY A 337 -17.29 -10.39 -10.73
C GLY A 337 -17.19 -9.74 -12.11
N THR A 338 -18.01 -10.15 -13.09
CA THR A 338 -18.00 -9.56 -14.44
C THR A 338 -18.31 -8.05 -14.37
N PRO A 339 -17.50 -7.17 -15.00
CA PRO A 339 -17.74 -5.74 -14.96
C PRO A 339 -18.93 -5.33 -15.83
N ILE A 340 -19.82 -4.51 -15.28
CA ILE A 340 -21.04 -4.09 -16.00
C ILE A 340 -20.74 -3.24 -17.23
N VAL A 341 -19.59 -2.58 -17.29
CA VAL A 341 -19.15 -1.83 -18.48
C VAL A 341 -18.92 -2.74 -19.69
N LYS A 342 -18.52 -4.01 -19.46
CA LYS A 342 -18.36 -5.01 -20.54
C LYS A 342 -19.66 -5.76 -20.82
N CYS A 343 -20.38 -6.13 -19.77
CA CYS A 343 -21.63 -6.89 -19.87
C CYS A 343 -22.79 -6.13 -19.21
N PRO A 344 -23.33 -5.07 -19.83
CA PRO A 344 -24.31 -4.20 -19.18
C PRO A 344 -25.70 -4.81 -19.00
N PHE A 345 -26.03 -5.84 -19.78
CA PHE A 345 -27.40 -6.38 -19.84
C PHE A 345 -27.59 -7.65 -18.99
N ALA A 346 -26.59 -8.52 -18.88
CA ALA A 346 -26.70 -9.78 -18.16
C ALA A 346 -25.34 -10.25 -17.59
N ASP A 347 -25.40 -11.05 -16.53
CA ASP A 347 -24.27 -11.79 -15.98
C ASP A 347 -24.04 -13.07 -16.81
N PRO A 348 -22.89 -13.23 -17.50
CA PRO A 348 -22.63 -14.42 -18.31
C PRO A 348 -22.43 -15.66 -17.41
N ALA A 349 -23.05 -16.79 -17.80
CA ALA A 349 -22.91 -18.06 -17.06
C ALA A 349 -21.49 -18.65 -17.13
N SER A 350 -20.76 -18.37 -18.22
CA SER A 350 -19.32 -18.64 -18.35
C SER A 350 -18.70 -17.55 -19.21
N ASP A 351 -17.57 -17.02 -18.77
CA ASP A 351 -16.86 -15.98 -19.48
C ASP A 351 -15.43 -16.45 -19.79
N ALA A 352 -15.16 -16.67 -21.09
CA ALA A 352 -13.84 -17.06 -21.57
C ALA A 352 -12.81 -15.92 -21.41
N GLU A 353 -13.28 -14.68 -21.22
CA GLU A 353 -12.47 -13.48 -21.05
C GLU A 353 -12.40 -13.02 -19.59
N ALA A 354 -12.84 -13.85 -18.63
CA ALA A 354 -12.77 -13.53 -17.20
C ALA A 354 -11.35 -13.17 -16.72
N TRP A 355 -10.31 -13.65 -17.41
CA TRP A 355 -8.91 -13.29 -17.14
C TRP A 355 -8.62 -11.79 -17.40
N ALA A 356 -9.43 -11.13 -18.21
CA ALA A 356 -9.38 -9.71 -18.55
C ALA A 356 -10.50 -8.89 -17.90
N ASP A 357 -11.22 -9.42 -16.90
CA ASP A 357 -12.31 -8.72 -16.19
C ASP A 357 -11.88 -7.41 -15.51
N ASN A 358 -10.57 -7.22 -15.30
CA ASN A 358 -10.02 -6.00 -14.74
C ASN A 358 -9.56 -5.00 -15.82
N HIS A 359 -9.60 -5.36 -17.10
CA HIS A 359 -9.28 -4.47 -18.22
C HIS A 359 -10.47 -3.56 -18.52
N ILE A 360 -10.65 -2.54 -17.69
CA ILE A 360 -11.68 -1.50 -17.78
C ILE A 360 -11.02 -0.15 -17.47
N SER A 361 -11.51 0.93 -18.09
CA SER A 361 -10.97 2.29 -17.90
C SER A 361 -12.04 3.35 -17.58
N TYR A 362 -13.30 3.12 -17.96
CA TYR A 362 -14.41 4.09 -17.90
C TYR A 362 -14.21 5.36 -18.75
N ALA A 363 -13.18 5.42 -19.59
CA ALA A 363 -12.86 6.59 -20.42
C ALA A 363 -13.96 6.91 -21.45
N ASP A 364 -14.74 5.91 -21.86
CA ASP A 364 -15.88 6.00 -22.77
C ASP A 364 -17.23 6.22 -22.06
N ASP A 365 -17.23 6.29 -20.72
CA ASP A 365 -18.44 6.41 -19.89
C ASP A 365 -18.33 7.55 -18.88
N LEU A 366 -17.81 8.72 -19.27
CA LEU A 366 -17.53 9.87 -18.37
C LEU A 366 -18.74 10.38 -17.57
N ASP A 367 -19.94 10.20 -18.12
CA ASP A 367 -21.22 10.58 -17.49
C ASP A 367 -21.80 9.48 -16.58
N GLY A 368 -21.22 8.27 -16.58
CA GLY A 368 -21.73 7.11 -15.85
C GLY A 368 -23.09 6.61 -16.33
N LYS A 369 -23.29 6.54 -17.64
CA LYS A 369 -24.51 6.01 -18.27
C LYS A 369 -24.57 4.48 -18.17
N VAL A 370 -23.42 3.81 -18.24
CA VAL A 370 -23.33 2.35 -18.13
C VAL A 370 -23.00 1.95 -16.70
N THR A 371 -21.90 2.47 -16.17
CA THR A 371 -21.49 2.29 -14.77
C THR A 371 -21.74 3.59 -14.03
N PRO A 372 -22.81 3.69 -13.22
CA PRO A 372 -23.14 4.92 -12.50
C PRO A 372 -21.96 5.52 -11.73
N LEU A 373 -21.89 6.84 -11.68
CA LEU A 373 -20.82 7.56 -10.96
C LEU A 373 -20.84 7.30 -9.44
N TRP A 374 -22.00 6.90 -8.90
CA TRP A 374 -22.21 6.51 -7.51
C TRP A 374 -22.02 5.00 -7.25
N SER A 375 -21.63 4.21 -8.26
CA SER A 375 -21.29 2.80 -8.09
C SER A 375 -20.05 2.64 -7.20
N HIS A 376 -20.07 1.67 -6.29
CA HIS A 376 -19.01 1.46 -5.31
C HIS A 376 -17.61 1.35 -5.92
N LEU A 377 -17.43 0.46 -6.90
CA LEU A 377 -16.13 0.23 -7.54
C LEU A 377 -15.65 1.40 -8.39
N ARG A 378 -16.56 2.27 -8.83
CA ARG A 378 -16.21 3.48 -9.58
C ARG A 378 -15.89 4.65 -8.67
N LYS A 379 -16.60 4.79 -7.54
CA LYS A 379 -16.25 5.74 -6.47
C LYS A 379 -14.87 5.47 -5.90
N THR A 380 -14.57 4.19 -5.64
CA THR A 380 -13.31 3.77 -5.00
C THR A 380 -12.13 3.60 -5.96
N ASN A 381 -12.39 3.43 -7.26
CA ASN A 381 -11.39 3.54 -8.31
C ASN A 381 -12.01 4.08 -9.62
N PRO A 382 -12.00 5.41 -9.81
CA PRO A 382 -12.55 6.06 -11.00
C PRO A 382 -11.84 5.74 -12.32
N ARG A 383 -10.59 5.25 -12.26
CA ARG A 383 -9.70 4.97 -13.39
C ARG A 383 -9.56 6.16 -14.34
N ASP A 384 -9.31 5.92 -15.62
CA ASP A 384 -9.21 6.96 -16.66
C ASP A 384 -10.52 7.74 -16.90
N GLY A 385 -11.66 7.25 -16.38
CA GLY A 385 -12.97 7.85 -16.55
C GLY A 385 -13.31 8.96 -15.55
N LEU A 386 -12.33 9.50 -14.82
CA LEU A 386 -12.53 10.60 -13.89
C LEU A 386 -12.45 11.95 -14.58
N LEU A 387 -13.60 12.47 -15.01
CA LEU A 387 -13.77 13.91 -15.28
C LEU A 387 -14.24 14.59 -13.99
N PHE A 388 -13.35 15.36 -13.34
CA PHE A 388 -13.62 15.89 -11.99
C PHE A 388 -14.81 16.85 -11.99
N SER A 389 -14.84 17.79 -12.93
CA SER A 389 -15.96 18.73 -13.14
C SER A 389 -16.41 18.71 -14.61
N PRO A 390 -17.68 19.01 -14.93
CA PRO A 390 -18.18 18.96 -16.31
C PRO A 390 -17.48 19.94 -17.27
N GLY A 391 -16.88 21.00 -16.72
CA GLY A 391 -16.13 22.01 -17.48
C GLY A 391 -14.65 21.67 -17.71
N ASP A 392 -14.15 20.58 -17.13
CA ASP A 392 -12.75 20.18 -17.30
C ASP A 392 -12.51 19.69 -18.73
N LYS A 393 -11.34 20.03 -19.28
CA LYS A 393 -10.98 19.67 -20.66
C LYS A 393 -10.48 18.24 -20.79
N GLU A 394 -9.91 17.70 -19.72
CA GLU A 394 -9.22 16.42 -19.69
C GLU A 394 -9.61 15.67 -18.41
N THR A 395 -9.59 14.34 -18.48
CA THR A 395 -9.77 13.50 -17.29
C THR A 395 -8.51 13.54 -16.42
N VAL A 396 -8.68 13.20 -15.14
CA VAL A 396 -7.55 13.01 -14.23
C VAL A 396 -6.77 11.77 -14.70
N PRO A 397 -5.47 11.89 -14.98
CA PRO A 397 -4.66 10.74 -15.37
C PRO A 397 -4.67 9.67 -14.26
N GLU A 398 -4.88 8.41 -14.65
CA GLU A 398 -4.78 7.31 -13.69
C GLU A 398 -3.33 7.18 -13.19
N GLU A 399 -2.36 7.30 -14.10
CA GLU A 399 -0.94 7.27 -13.77
C GLU A 399 -0.50 8.46 -12.91
N GLY A 400 0.23 8.15 -11.83
CA GLY A 400 0.69 9.13 -10.87
C GLY A 400 -0.43 9.58 -9.93
N VAL A 401 -1.36 10.41 -10.38
CA VAL A 401 -2.33 11.08 -9.49
C VAL A 401 -3.26 10.07 -8.80
N LEU A 402 -3.91 9.16 -9.54
CA LEU A 402 -4.79 8.16 -8.93
C LEU A 402 -4.01 6.98 -8.35
N ASP A 403 -2.79 6.72 -8.83
CA ASP A 403 -1.88 5.74 -8.24
C ASP A 403 -1.60 6.07 -6.76
N THR A 404 -1.51 7.37 -6.38
CA THR A 404 -1.36 7.79 -4.96
C THR A 404 -2.56 7.51 -4.05
N ARG A 405 -3.67 7.00 -4.60
CA ARG A 405 -4.90 6.69 -3.85
C ARG A 405 -5.08 5.21 -3.61
N ARG A 406 -4.24 4.37 -4.21
CA ARG A 406 -4.41 2.91 -4.17
C ARG A 406 -4.10 2.35 -2.78
N ILE A 407 -4.78 1.28 -2.40
CA ILE A 407 -4.53 0.55 -1.14
C ILE A 407 -4.40 -0.95 -1.44
N MET A 408 -3.63 -1.68 -0.63
CA MET A 408 -3.64 -3.15 -0.64
C MET A 408 -4.75 -3.63 0.30
N ARG A 409 -5.74 -4.40 -0.17
CA ARG A 409 -6.78 -4.94 0.73
C ARG A 409 -6.46 -6.40 1.09
N ARG A 410 -6.60 -6.73 2.38
CA ARG A 410 -6.32 -8.05 2.97
C ARG A 410 -7.45 -8.52 3.89
N GLY A 411 -8.65 -7.99 3.67
CA GLY A 411 -9.82 -8.29 4.49
C GLY A 411 -10.37 -9.69 4.25
N ALA A 412 -11.28 -10.09 5.13
CA ALA A 412 -12.05 -11.33 4.99
C ALA A 412 -13.47 -11.14 5.56
N PRO A 413 -14.47 -11.87 5.05
CA PRO A 413 -15.79 -11.93 5.69
C PRO A 413 -15.70 -12.50 7.11
N TYR A 414 -16.60 -12.07 7.98
CA TYR A 414 -16.85 -12.69 9.29
C TYR A 414 -18.32 -13.06 9.46
N GLY A 415 -18.61 -14.05 10.29
CA GLY A 415 -19.97 -14.56 10.49
C GLY A 415 -20.47 -15.43 9.34
N GLN A 416 -21.55 -16.20 9.61
CA GLN A 416 -22.13 -17.12 8.64
C GLN A 416 -23.00 -16.38 7.59
N PRO A 417 -23.09 -16.90 6.35
CA PRO A 417 -24.01 -16.36 5.35
C PRO A 417 -25.44 -16.28 5.87
N PHE A 418 -26.16 -15.21 5.53
CA PHE A 418 -27.55 -15.04 5.92
C PHE A 418 -28.44 -16.18 5.41
N ASP A 419 -29.23 -16.75 6.32
CA ASP A 419 -30.28 -17.71 6.04
C ASP A 419 -31.57 -17.24 6.75
N PRO A 420 -32.65 -16.91 6.01
CA PRO A 420 -33.90 -16.47 6.62
C PRO A 420 -34.57 -17.53 7.51
N ALA A 421 -34.27 -18.83 7.30
CA ALA A 421 -34.70 -19.93 8.15
C ALA A 421 -33.65 -20.32 9.21
N GLY A 422 -32.53 -19.58 9.25
CA GLY A 422 -31.40 -19.82 10.12
C GLY A 422 -31.68 -19.52 11.60
N GLY A 423 -30.88 -20.12 12.47
CA GLY A 423 -30.92 -19.89 13.92
C GLY A 423 -30.03 -18.71 14.36
N PRO A 424 -29.66 -18.62 15.65
CA PRO A 424 -28.82 -17.52 16.16
C PRO A 424 -27.46 -17.31 15.47
N ALA A 425 -26.95 -18.33 14.76
CA ALA A 425 -25.66 -18.27 14.07
C ALA A 425 -25.73 -17.64 12.67
N ASN A 426 -26.88 -17.69 11.99
CA ASN A 426 -27.01 -17.29 10.59
C ASN A 426 -28.37 -16.65 10.21
N GLY A 427 -29.31 -16.55 11.16
CA GLY A 427 -30.60 -15.89 11.03
C GLY A 427 -30.52 -14.35 11.01
N PRO A 428 -31.64 -13.63 11.00
CA PRO A 428 -31.69 -12.18 10.82
C PRO A 428 -30.74 -11.40 11.74
N ASP A 429 -30.74 -11.71 13.02
CA ASP A 429 -29.98 -10.96 14.05
C ASP A 429 -28.52 -11.41 14.22
N ALA A 430 -28.06 -12.42 13.46
CA ALA A 430 -26.70 -12.94 13.63
C ALA A 430 -25.64 -11.94 13.08
N PRO A 431 -24.55 -11.69 13.82
CA PRO A 431 -23.52 -10.75 13.38
C PRO A 431 -22.78 -11.29 12.16
N ARG A 432 -22.69 -10.46 11.12
CA ARG A 432 -21.96 -10.77 9.89
C ARG A 432 -21.47 -9.50 9.22
N GLY A 433 -20.40 -9.63 8.44
CA GLY A 433 -19.93 -8.53 7.64
C GLY A 433 -18.52 -8.75 7.13
N LEU A 434 -17.81 -7.65 6.93
CA LEU A 434 -16.46 -7.65 6.40
C LEU A 434 -15.48 -7.13 7.46
N LEU A 435 -14.44 -7.91 7.73
CA LEU A 435 -13.24 -7.40 8.35
C LEU A 435 -12.40 -6.74 7.26
N PHE A 436 -12.56 -5.43 7.11
CA PHE A 436 -11.76 -4.64 6.18
C PHE A 436 -10.36 -4.46 6.76
N VAL A 437 -9.35 -4.86 5.98
CA VAL A 437 -7.94 -4.67 6.30
C VAL A 437 -7.27 -4.04 5.10
N SER A 438 -6.49 -2.97 5.32
CA SER A 438 -5.67 -2.38 4.26
C SER A 438 -4.28 -1.94 4.70
N TYR A 439 -3.35 -2.00 3.75
CA TYR A 439 -1.98 -1.48 3.89
C TYR A 439 -1.71 -0.34 2.90
N GLN A 440 -1.02 0.68 3.39
CA GLN A 440 -0.72 1.92 2.67
C GLN A 440 0.48 2.65 3.30
N ALA A 441 1.19 3.46 2.52
CA ALA A 441 2.28 4.31 3.01
C ALA A 441 1.78 5.62 3.65
N ASP A 442 0.57 6.07 3.32
CA ASP A 442 -0.07 7.26 3.84
C ASP A 442 -1.57 7.00 4.13
N LEU A 443 -1.96 7.04 5.42
CA LEU A 443 -3.35 6.84 5.82
C LEU A 443 -4.29 7.89 5.24
N VAL A 444 -3.84 9.15 5.18
CA VAL A 444 -4.68 10.29 4.86
C VAL A 444 -4.90 10.39 3.37
N GLU A 445 -3.84 10.22 2.58
CA GLU A 445 -3.90 10.35 1.12
C GLU A 445 -4.53 9.12 0.44
N GLN A 446 -4.61 7.98 1.15
CA GLN A 446 -5.14 6.72 0.61
C GLN A 446 -6.46 6.34 1.30
N PHE A 447 -6.41 5.67 2.46
CA PHE A 447 -7.64 5.17 3.10
C PHE A 447 -8.64 6.29 3.47
N GLU A 448 -8.20 7.33 4.19
CA GLU A 448 -9.11 8.42 4.59
C GLU A 448 -9.61 9.19 3.39
N PHE A 449 -8.77 9.42 2.38
CA PHE A 449 -9.18 10.09 1.15
C PHE A 449 -10.28 9.32 0.42
N ILE A 450 -10.12 8.01 0.22
CA ILE A 450 -11.15 7.19 -0.42
C ILE A 450 -12.46 7.27 0.39
N GLN A 451 -12.39 7.11 1.71
CA GLN A 451 -13.58 7.12 2.56
C GLN A 451 -14.27 8.50 2.57
N HIS A 452 -13.50 9.56 2.83
CA HIS A 452 -14.02 10.92 3.01
C HIS A 452 -14.36 11.60 1.69
N SER A 453 -13.38 11.68 0.78
CA SER A 453 -13.46 12.51 -0.42
C SER A 453 -14.19 11.83 -1.57
N TRP A 454 -14.31 10.50 -1.55
CA TRP A 454 -15.00 9.75 -2.60
C TRP A 454 -16.28 9.08 -2.13
N ILE A 455 -16.19 8.15 -1.16
CA ILE A 455 -17.33 7.36 -0.69
C ILE A 455 -18.38 8.28 -0.03
N ASN A 456 -17.96 9.13 0.91
CA ASN A 456 -18.86 9.98 1.70
C ASN A 456 -19.24 11.31 1.02
N ALA A 457 -18.60 11.66 -0.09
CA ALA A 457 -18.81 12.93 -0.77
C ALA A 457 -19.99 12.87 -1.76
N ASP A 458 -21.02 13.67 -1.51
CA ASP A 458 -22.18 13.80 -2.40
C ASP A 458 -21.82 14.45 -3.75
N GLY A 459 -20.89 15.40 -3.73
CA GLY A 459 -20.43 16.13 -4.91
C GLY A 459 -19.24 15.49 -5.63
N PHE A 460 -18.93 14.21 -5.41
CA PHE A 460 -17.82 13.55 -6.10
C PHE A 460 -18.30 12.54 -7.16
N PRO A 461 -17.83 12.64 -8.42
CA PRO A 461 -17.23 13.85 -9.01
C PRO A 461 -18.26 15.00 -9.08
N ASP A 462 -17.80 16.23 -9.31
CA ASP A 462 -18.66 17.41 -9.32
C ASP A 462 -19.65 17.34 -10.49
N ARG A 463 -20.94 17.43 -10.19
CA ARG A 463 -22.04 17.37 -11.16
C ARG A 463 -23.19 18.23 -10.64
N ASP A 464 -23.97 18.78 -11.58
CA ASP A 464 -25.25 19.43 -11.27
C ASP A 464 -26.41 18.66 -11.96
N PRO A 465 -27.33 18.04 -11.19
CA PRO A 465 -27.30 17.91 -9.73
C PRO A 465 -26.21 16.93 -9.24
N GLN A 466 -25.90 17.00 -7.95
CA GLN A 466 -24.89 16.18 -7.29
C GLN A 466 -25.12 14.68 -7.52
N VAL A 467 -24.01 13.93 -7.63
CA VAL A 467 -23.99 12.48 -7.90
C VAL A 467 -24.60 11.68 -6.74
N GLY A 468 -24.33 12.13 -5.51
CA GLY A 468 -24.61 11.43 -4.27
C GLY A 468 -23.41 10.61 -3.77
N LYS A 469 -23.47 10.18 -2.51
CA LYS A 469 -22.53 9.22 -1.90
C LYS A 469 -22.57 7.86 -2.58
N ASP A 470 -21.58 7.03 -2.26
CA ASP A 470 -21.57 5.61 -2.59
C ASP A 470 -22.84 4.89 -2.09
N ALA A 471 -23.58 4.26 -2.99
CA ALA A 471 -24.87 3.63 -2.70
C ALA A 471 -24.78 2.22 -2.06
N MET A 472 -23.57 1.69 -1.87
CA MET A 472 -23.32 0.39 -1.25
C MET A 472 -22.85 0.52 0.20
N VAL A 473 -21.80 1.31 0.42
CA VAL A 473 -21.12 1.39 1.73
C VAL A 473 -21.15 2.79 2.35
N GLY A 474 -21.58 3.79 1.58
CA GLY A 474 -21.73 5.16 2.07
C GLY A 474 -22.91 5.31 3.04
N GLN A 475 -22.95 6.47 3.69
CA GLN A 475 -24.11 6.90 4.47
C GLN A 475 -25.34 7.15 3.57
N ASP A 476 -26.50 7.38 4.20
CA ASP A 476 -27.74 7.74 3.52
C ASP A 476 -27.54 8.81 2.43
N THR A 477 -28.05 8.54 1.23
CA THR A 477 -27.80 9.34 0.03
C THR A 477 -28.97 9.32 -0.94
N LYS A 478 -29.04 10.34 -1.79
CA LYS A 478 -29.94 10.39 -2.95
C LYS A 478 -29.13 10.40 -4.22
N VAL A 479 -29.48 9.53 -5.16
CA VAL A 479 -28.78 9.40 -6.44
C VAL A 479 -29.75 9.49 -7.60
N ARG A 480 -29.24 9.92 -8.76
CA ARG A 480 -30.00 9.89 -10.00
C ARG A 480 -29.81 8.58 -10.75
N PHE A 481 -30.93 7.99 -11.15
CA PHE A 481 -30.99 6.84 -12.05
C PHE A 481 -31.82 7.22 -13.28
N GLY A 482 -31.14 7.62 -14.36
CA GLY A 482 -31.79 8.23 -15.51
C GLY A 482 -32.53 9.53 -15.13
N ARG A 483 -33.87 9.50 -15.19
CA ARG A 483 -34.73 10.63 -14.81
C ARG A 483 -35.28 10.52 -13.39
N GLU A 484 -35.15 9.37 -12.75
CA GLU A 484 -35.70 9.12 -11.42
C GLU A 484 -34.64 9.37 -10.35
N THR A 485 -35.11 9.67 -9.12
CA THR A 485 -34.26 9.81 -7.94
C THR A 485 -34.50 8.62 -7.02
N LEU A 486 -33.44 7.95 -6.58
CA LEU A 486 -33.49 6.85 -5.62
C LEU A 486 -32.88 7.32 -4.30
N SER A 487 -33.42 6.87 -3.17
CA SER A 487 -32.88 7.16 -1.83
C SER A 487 -32.29 5.88 -1.25
N PHE A 488 -30.97 5.83 -1.06
CA PHE A 488 -30.29 4.68 -0.50
C PHE A 488 -30.00 4.92 0.97
N HIS A 489 -30.36 3.96 1.82
CA HIS A 489 -30.00 3.90 3.22
C HIS A 489 -28.67 3.16 3.44
N GLN A 490 -28.01 3.47 4.55
CA GLN A 490 -26.78 2.81 4.99
C GLN A 490 -27.06 1.39 5.53
N PHE A 491 -26.44 0.38 4.92
CA PHE A 491 -26.49 -1.02 5.38
C PHE A 491 -25.12 -1.59 5.79
N VAL A 492 -24.10 -0.74 5.79
CA VAL A 492 -22.76 -1.07 6.27
C VAL A 492 -22.39 -0.13 7.41
N ARG A 493 -22.13 -0.69 8.59
CA ARG A 493 -21.85 0.08 9.81
C ARG A 493 -20.54 -0.36 10.46
N THR A 494 -19.78 0.61 10.95
CA THR A 494 -18.52 0.37 11.64
C THR A 494 -18.77 -0.03 13.08
N GLU A 495 -18.19 -1.14 13.52
CA GLU A 495 -18.30 -1.65 14.89
C GLU A 495 -16.95 -1.70 15.61
N GLY A 496 -15.90 -1.19 14.99
CA GLY A 496 -14.56 -1.11 15.57
C GLY A 496 -13.55 -0.78 14.49
N ALA A 497 -12.57 0.07 14.84
CA ALA A 497 -11.52 0.45 13.92
C ALA A 497 -10.19 0.69 14.63
N VAL A 498 -9.08 0.39 13.96
CA VAL A 498 -7.71 0.64 14.44
C VAL A 498 -6.86 1.15 13.29
N TYR A 499 -6.08 2.20 13.57
CA TYR A 499 -4.88 2.54 12.78
C TYR A 499 -3.66 2.04 13.54
N ALA A 500 -2.88 1.23 12.88
CA ALA A 500 -1.63 0.67 13.38
C ALA A 500 -0.53 0.86 12.33
N PHE A 501 0.71 0.55 12.71
CA PHE A 501 1.86 0.54 11.82
C PHE A 501 2.52 -0.83 11.90
N ALA A 502 2.70 -1.49 10.75
CA ALA A 502 3.43 -2.75 10.61
C ALA A 502 4.91 -2.42 10.30
N PRO A 503 5.82 -2.51 11.28
CA PRO A 503 7.22 -2.16 11.08
C PRO A 503 7.96 -3.23 10.28
N SER A 504 9.13 -2.88 9.74
CA SER A 504 10.04 -3.86 9.15
C SER A 504 10.59 -4.84 10.21
N MET A 505 11.12 -5.99 9.80
CA MET A 505 11.73 -6.98 10.68
C MET A 505 12.93 -6.42 11.45
N THR A 506 13.68 -5.51 10.83
CA THR A 506 14.74 -4.73 11.46
C THR A 506 14.19 -3.83 12.56
N ALA A 507 13.13 -3.06 12.26
CA ALA A 507 12.46 -2.22 13.24
C ALA A 507 11.86 -3.02 14.40
N LEU A 508 11.22 -4.16 14.14
CA LEU A 508 10.73 -5.09 15.16
C LEU A 508 11.86 -5.55 16.11
N GLY A 509 13.06 -5.81 15.56
CA GLY A 509 14.23 -6.17 16.37
C GLY A 509 14.62 -5.08 17.37
N ARG A 510 14.64 -3.83 16.91
CA ARG A 510 14.98 -2.67 17.74
C ARG A 510 13.89 -2.36 18.76
N LEU A 511 12.61 -2.45 18.37
CA LEU A 511 11.47 -2.29 19.28
C LEU A 511 11.48 -3.33 20.39
N ALA A 512 11.88 -4.57 20.11
CA ALA A 512 12.08 -5.61 21.12
C ALA A 512 13.24 -5.30 22.11
N GLU A 513 14.11 -4.34 21.79
CA GLU A 513 15.14 -3.80 22.69
C GLU A 513 14.70 -2.50 23.40
N GLY A 514 13.49 -2.00 23.12
CA GLY A 514 13.02 -0.70 23.65
C GLY A 514 13.67 0.49 22.96
N LYS A 515 14.09 0.30 21.71
CA LYS A 515 14.77 1.31 20.89
C LYS A 515 14.06 1.46 19.56
N LEU A 516 14.20 2.62 18.95
CA LEU A 516 13.98 2.75 17.52
C LEU A 516 15.25 2.29 16.79
N PRO A 517 15.15 1.79 15.55
CA PRO A 517 16.27 1.91 14.63
C PRO A 517 16.88 3.30 14.73
N ALA A 518 18.21 3.37 14.76
CA ALA A 518 18.80 4.63 14.33
C ALA A 518 18.25 4.83 12.92
N GLY A 519 17.67 6.00 12.64
CA GLY A 519 17.55 6.39 11.25
C GLY A 519 18.94 6.28 10.63
N ASP A 520 19.02 6.13 9.31
CA ASP A 520 20.23 6.60 8.66
C ASP A 520 20.50 7.99 9.24
N PRO A 521 21.73 8.29 9.71
CA PRO A 521 22.01 9.60 10.28
C PRO A 521 21.44 10.63 9.31
N GLU A 522 20.66 11.60 9.80
CA GLU A 522 20.26 12.71 8.92
C GLU A 522 21.54 13.16 8.20
N PRO A 523 21.53 13.19 6.85
CA PRO A 523 22.72 13.53 6.09
C PRO A 523 23.28 14.80 6.71
N PRO A 524 24.56 14.81 7.10
CA PRO A 524 25.07 15.82 8.00
C PRO A 524 24.77 17.21 7.43
N GLU A 525 24.22 18.08 8.29
CA GLU A 525 23.89 19.45 7.92
C GLU A 525 25.19 20.20 7.58
N GLY A 526 25.39 20.48 6.29
CA GLY A 526 26.56 21.22 5.81
C GLY A 526 27.59 20.38 5.07
N ASP A 527 28.57 21.09 4.52
CA ASP A 527 29.59 20.52 3.65
C ASP A 527 30.46 19.51 4.41
N GLN A 528 30.71 18.35 3.80
CA GLN A 528 31.51 17.30 4.40
C GLN A 528 32.94 17.33 3.90
N THR A 529 33.86 17.66 4.80
CA THR A 529 35.30 17.62 4.53
C THR A 529 35.94 16.37 5.14
N ARG A 530 36.80 15.72 4.36
CA ARG A 530 37.56 14.52 4.70
C ARG A 530 39.04 14.74 4.43
N THR A 531 39.88 14.21 5.32
CA THR A 531 41.35 14.20 5.18
C THR A 531 41.82 12.81 4.76
N ALA A 532 42.94 12.74 4.06
CA ALA A 532 43.59 11.47 3.78
C ALA A 532 44.32 10.89 5.02
N PRO A 533 44.51 9.56 5.12
CA PRO A 533 43.96 8.54 4.23
C PRO A 533 42.47 8.27 4.51
N LEU A 534 41.66 8.12 3.46
CA LEU A 534 40.26 7.68 3.56
C LEU A 534 39.99 6.59 2.51
N THR A 535 39.54 5.43 2.95
CA THR A 535 39.13 4.33 2.08
C THR A 535 37.63 4.09 2.24
N LEU A 536 36.92 3.98 1.13
CA LEU A 536 35.50 3.64 1.06
C LEU A 536 35.32 2.44 0.14
N ALA A 537 34.58 1.43 0.59
CA ALA A 537 34.16 0.32 -0.25
C ALA A 537 33.05 0.77 -1.22
N ALA A 538 32.80 0.00 -2.28
CA ALA A 538 31.64 0.20 -3.13
C ALA A 538 30.34 0.22 -2.29
N GLY A 539 29.50 1.24 -2.50
CA GLY A 539 28.29 1.50 -1.72
C GLY A 539 28.49 2.37 -0.47
N GLU A 540 29.72 2.55 0.04
CA GLU A 540 29.99 3.51 1.11
C GLU A 540 30.12 4.92 0.55
N ALA A 541 29.44 5.88 1.20
CA ALA A 541 29.28 7.23 0.68
C ALA A 541 29.83 8.32 1.61
N ILE A 542 30.23 9.43 1.00
CA ILE A 542 30.30 10.74 1.66
C ILE A 542 28.98 11.44 1.37
N GLU A 543 28.27 11.90 2.39
CA GLU A 543 26.93 12.50 2.25
C GLU A 543 26.94 13.94 2.76
N ALA A 544 26.43 14.91 1.99
CA ALA A 544 26.32 16.31 2.41
C ALA A 544 24.95 16.86 1.99
N GLY A 545 24.09 17.17 2.97
CA GLY A 545 22.70 17.52 2.68
C GLY A 545 22.01 16.45 1.84
N ARG A 546 21.43 16.82 0.69
CA ARG A 546 20.74 15.85 -0.18
C ARG A 546 21.66 15.04 -1.11
N PHE A 547 22.97 15.26 -1.07
CA PHE A 547 23.89 14.67 -2.05
C PHE A 547 24.77 13.59 -1.45
N ARG A 548 25.05 12.54 -2.24
CA ARG A 548 25.86 11.39 -1.83
C ARG A 548 26.90 11.08 -2.89
N MET A 549 28.17 11.01 -2.52
CA MET A 549 29.28 10.63 -3.40
C MET A 549 29.81 9.25 -3.03
N PHE A 550 29.76 8.30 -3.96
CA PHE A 550 30.15 6.89 -3.73
C PHE A 550 30.51 6.15 -5.01
N LEU A 551 31.18 5.00 -4.86
CA LEU A 551 31.34 4.02 -5.95
C LEU A 551 30.09 3.15 -6.04
N ARG A 552 29.42 3.16 -7.20
CA ARG A 552 28.23 2.34 -7.47
C ARG A 552 28.58 0.84 -7.47
N PRO A 553 27.97 0.02 -6.59
CA PRO A 553 28.23 -1.42 -6.57
C PRO A 553 27.91 -2.16 -7.88
N GLU A 554 26.98 -1.64 -8.66
CA GLU A 554 26.46 -2.26 -9.88
C GLU A 554 27.42 -2.19 -11.07
N ASP A 555 28.13 -1.06 -11.25
CA ASP A 555 28.97 -0.81 -12.42
C ASP A 555 30.38 -0.31 -12.08
N GLY A 556 30.64 0.01 -10.80
CA GLY A 556 31.94 0.49 -10.33
C GLY A 556 32.27 1.94 -10.71
N ASP A 557 31.28 2.73 -11.14
CA ASP A 557 31.47 4.16 -11.42
C ASP A 557 31.45 4.99 -10.14
N LEU A 558 32.28 6.04 -10.08
CA LEU A 558 32.23 7.01 -9.00
C LEU A 558 31.20 8.08 -9.37
N VAL A 559 30.15 8.19 -8.58
CA VAL A 559 29.02 9.11 -8.84
C VAL A 559 28.77 10.05 -7.68
N ILE A 560 28.15 11.18 -7.98
CA ILE A 560 27.41 11.99 -7.02
C ILE A 560 25.94 11.91 -7.42
N VAL A 561 25.08 11.51 -6.48
CA VAL A 561 23.63 11.46 -6.68
C VAL A 561 22.92 12.39 -5.71
N ASP A 562 21.76 12.89 -6.11
CA ASP A 562 20.83 13.56 -5.19
C ASP A 562 19.97 12.56 -4.40
N ASP A 563 19.08 13.08 -3.55
CA ASP A 563 18.14 12.32 -2.71
C ASP A 563 17.08 11.56 -3.52
N ARG A 564 16.99 11.84 -4.82
CA ARG A 564 16.10 11.16 -5.77
C ARG A 564 16.82 10.07 -6.56
N GLY A 565 18.12 9.88 -6.34
CA GLY A 565 18.96 8.94 -7.09
C GLY A 565 19.39 9.46 -8.46
N THR A 566 19.19 10.75 -8.76
CA THR A 566 19.64 11.38 -10.00
C THR A 566 21.15 11.57 -9.95
N VAL A 567 21.88 11.03 -10.93
CA VAL A 567 23.32 11.27 -11.06
C VAL A 567 23.55 12.71 -11.53
N VAL A 568 24.14 13.53 -10.66
CA VAL A 568 24.49 14.94 -10.96
C VAL A 568 25.93 15.09 -11.44
N TRP A 569 26.76 14.09 -11.16
CA TRP A 569 28.12 13.98 -11.69
C TRP A 569 28.59 12.52 -11.67
N ASN A 570 29.42 12.14 -12.62
CA ASN A 570 30.12 10.85 -12.59
C ASN A 570 31.54 10.92 -13.17
N ALA A 571 32.37 9.95 -12.80
CA ALA A 571 33.76 9.84 -13.21
C ALA A 571 33.93 9.22 -14.61
N GLY A 572 32.93 8.45 -15.08
CA GLY A 572 32.99 7.73 -16.35
C GLY A 572 33.92 6.52 -16.29
N CYS A 573 34.00 5.86 -15.13
CA CYS A 573 34.76 4.62 -14.95
C CYS A 573 33.86 3.38 -14.81
N ASP A 574 32.61 3.49 -15.26
CA ASP A 574 31.67 2.37 -15.33
C ASP A 574 32.25 1.21 -16.15
N GLY A 575 31.98 -0.02 -15.70
CA GLY A 575 32.44 -1.24 -16.35
C GLY A 575 33.94 -1.55 -16.19
N LEU A 576 34.73 -0.66 -15.57
CA LEU A 576 36.14 -0.90 -15.27
C LEU A 576 36.37 -1.68 -13.96
N GLY A 577 35.29 -2.02 -13.25
CA GLY A 577 35.33 -2.87 -12.06
C GLY A 577 35.79 -2.17 -10.78
N GLY A 578 35.52 -0.86 -10.66
CA GLY A 578 35.81 -0.09 -9.45
C GLY A 578 35.15 -0.70 -8.22
N SER A 579 35.95 -1.06 -7.22
CA SER A 579 35.50 -1.69 -5.97
C SER A 579 35.85 -0.88 -4.73
N THR A 580 36.86 -0.01 -4.82
CA THR A 580 37.39 0.74 -3.68
C THR A 580 37.71 2.17 -4.09
N LEU A 581 37.17 3.15 -3.35
CA LEU A 581 37.52 4.55 -3.50
C LEU A 581 38.54 4.90 -2.41
N PHE A 582 39.68 5.45 -2.80
CA PHE A 582 40.78 5.74 -1.89
C PHE A 582 41.26 7.17 -2.05
N PHE A 583 41.11 7.98 -1.00
CA PHE A 583 41.74 9.29 -0.88
C PHE A 583 43.10 9.13 -0.22
N GLN A 584 44.15 9.30 -1.00
CA GLN A 584 45.53 9.00 -0.66
C GLN A 584 46.21 10.18 0.07
N GLU A 585 47.21 9.90 0.90
CA GLU A 585 47.97 10.93 1.65
C GLU A 585 48.66 11.96 0.74
N ASP A 586 48.90 11.60 -0.52
CA ASP A 586 49.43 12.49 -1.54
C ASP A 586 48.37 13.39 -2.20
N GLY A 587 47.13 13.40 -1.69
CA GLY A 587 46.06 14.29 -2.11
C GLY A 587 45.27 13.84 -3.34
N ARG A 588 45.50 12.63 -3.86
CA ARG A 588 44.72 12.08 -4.97
C ARG A 588 43.53 11.27 -4.47
N LEU A 589 42.39 11.43 -5.13
CA LEU A 589 41.25 10.52 -4.99
C LEU A 589 41.32 9.53 -6.16
N VAL A 590 41.40 8.23 -5.85
CA VAL A 590 41.53 7.16 -6.85
C VAL A 590 40.43 6.12 -6.67
N ALA A 591 39.86 5.67 -7.78
CA ALA A 591 39.05 4.45 -7.80
C ALA A 591 39.95 3.27 -8.19
N LEU A 592 39.88 2.19 -7.42
CA LEU A 592 40.67 0.97 -7.60
C LEU A 592 39.75 -0.21 -7.93
N ASP A 593 40.21 -1.12 -8.78
CA ASP A 593 39.54 -2.40 -9.01
C ASP A 593 39.82 -3.42 -7.89
N ALA A 594 39.17 -4.59 -7.95
CA ALA A 594 39.33 -5.66 -6.95
C ALA A 594 40.77 -6.23 -6.86
N ARG A 595 41.65 -5.92 -7.82
CA ARG A 595 43.07 -6.30 -7.82
C ARG A 595 43.97 -5.17 -7.30
N GLY A 596 43.40 -4.01 -6.95
CA GLY A 596 44.10 -2.82 -6.50
C GLY A 596 44.66 -1.94 -7.62
N LEU A 597 44.25 -2.16 -8.88
CA LEU A 597 44.67 -1.33 -10.01
C LEU A 597 43.80 -0.08 -10.12
N THR A 598 44.44 1.07 -10.37
CA THR A 598 43.72 2.35 -10.55
C THR A 598 42.94 2.39 -11.85
N VAL A 599 41.62 2.56 -11.76
CA VAL A 599 40.71 2.71 -12.90
C VAL A 599 40.33 4.17 -13.16
N TRP A 600 40.42 5.03 -12.14
CA TRP A 600 40.20 6.48 -12.26
C TRP A 600 41.01 7.26 -11.22
N ARG A 601 41.38 8.50 -11.53
CA ARG A 601 42.06 9.42 -10.60
C ARG A 601 41.58 10.86 -10.78
N SER A 602 41.51 11.62 -9.68
CA SER A 602 41.04 13.01 -9.69
C SER A 602 42.01 14.01 -10.32
N THR A 603 43.32 13.81 -10.18
CA THR A 603 44.35 14.73 -10.68
C THR A 603 45.66 13.98 -11.00
N PRO A 604 46.49 14.44 -11.96
CA PRO A 604 47.79 13.82 -12.26
C PRO A 604 48.90 14.19 -11.26
N GLU A 605 48.77 15.32 -10.56
CA GLU A 605 49.80 15.84 -9.64
C GLU A 605 49.56 15.39 -8.19
N THR A 606 50.51 15.64 -7.29
CA THR A 606 50.38 15.37 -5.84
C THR A 606 50.21 16.66 -5.04
N TYR A 607 49.34 16.58 -4.05
CA TYR A 607 49.00 17.65 -3.12
C TYR A 607 48.92 17.10 -1.68
N PRO A 608 50.05 16.75 -1.05
CA PRO A 608 50.05 16.27 0.33
C PRO A 608 49.33 17.23 1.28
N GLY A 609 48.50 16.67 2.17
CA GLY A 609 47.69 17.46 3.10
C GLY A 609 46.44 18.11 2.46
N ALA A 610 46.09 17.77 1.23
CA ALA A 610 44.82 18.19 0.63
C ALA A 610 43.61 17.58 1.35
N THR A 611 42.48 18.28 1.27
CA THR A 611 41.19 17.84 1.81
C THR A 611 40.17 17.62 0.70
N LEU A 612 39.38 16.56 0.82
CA LEU A 612 38.25 16.27 -0.05
C LEU A 612 36.97 16.81 0.59
N THR A 613 36.23 17.68 -0.10
CA THR A 613 34.97 18.23 0.39
C THR A 613 33.83 17.90 -0.57
N LEU A 614 32.74 17.31 -0.06
CA LEU A 614 31.45 17.26 -0.75
C LEU A 614 30.56 18.35 -0.16
N LYS A 615 30.03 19.23 -1.00
CA LYS A 615 29.18 20.34 -0.57
C LYS A 615 27.69 19.97 -0.62
N THR A 616 26.92 20.74 0.13
CA THR A 616 25.45 20.64 0.18
C THR A 616 24.74 21.03 -1.12
N ASP A 617 25.45 21.61 -2.09
CA ASP A 617 24.97 21.91 -3.44
C ASP A 617 25.32 20.83 -4.48
N GLY A 618 26.00 19.75 -4.08
CA GLY A 618 26.38 18.64 -4.94
C GLY A 618 27.75 18.77 -5.59
N GLU A 619 28.46 19.88 -5.37
CA GLU A 619 29.84 20.03 -5.82
C GLU A 619 30.82 19.25 -4.91
N ALA A 620 31.70 18.45 -5.49
CA ALA A 620 32.84 17.87 -4.80
C ALA A 620 34.14 18.53 -5.27
N LEU A 621 35.05 18.78 -4.34
CA LEU A 621 36.32 19.47 -4.58
C LEU A 621 37.45 18.89 -3.72
N ILE A 622 38.66 18.91 -4.26
CA ILE A 622 39.88 18.68 -3.50
C ILE A 622 40.58 20.02 -3.36
N THR A 623 40.85 20.47 -2.14
CA THR A 623 41.57 21.71 -1.85
C THR A 623 42.95 21.39 -1.29
N ALA A 624 44.01 21.97 -1.86
CA ALA A 624 45.37 21.80 -1.37
C ALA A 624 45.55 22.42 0.03
N ALA A 625 46.57 21.98 0.77
CA ALA A 625 46.85 22.46 2.13
C ALA A 625 47.04 23.99 2.24
N ASP A 626 47.42 24.66 1.14
CA ASP A 626 47.55 26.12 1.07
C ASP A 626 46.21 26.88 1.01
N GLY A 627 45.09 26.16 0.83
CA GLY A 627 43.74 26.72 0.70
C GLY A 627 43.50 27.51 -0.59
N LYS A 628 44.50 27.64 -1.47
CA LYS A 628 44.46 28.48 -2.68
C LYS A 628 44.28 27.65 -3.94
N LYS A 629 44.88 26.46 -3.99
CA LYS A 629 44.75 25.56 -5.15
C LYS A 629 43.61 24.57 -4.95
N VAL A 630 42.78 24.42 -5.99
CA VAL A 630 41.70 23.42 -6.07
C VAL A 630 42.04 22.45 -7.20
N PRO A 631 42.88 21.43 -6.96
CA PRO A 631 43.34 20.50 -7.99
C PRO A 631 42.26 19.65 -8.64
N PHE A 632 41.08 19.55 -8.04
CA PHE A 632 39.93 18.85 -8.60
C PHE A 632 38.63 19.51 -8.18
N ARG A 633 37.68 19.63 -9.11
CA ARG A 633 36.27 19.95 -8.83
C ARG A 633 35.36 19.28 -9.86
N THR A 634 34.16 18.90 -9.44
CA THR A 634 33.19 18.23 -10.32
C THR A 634 32.45 19.17 -11.26
N GLY A 635 32.31 20.45 -10.90
CA GLY A 635 31.72 21.48 -11.77
C GLY A 635 30.21 21.32 -12.01
N VAL A 636 29.48 20.76 -11.04
CA VAL A 636 28.03 20.55 -11.12
C VAL A 636 27.31 21.89 -11.31
N PRO A 637 26.51 22.08 -12.39
CA PRO A 637 25.72 23.29 -12.59
C PRO A 637 24.66 23.45 -11.48
N LYS A 638 24.37 24.70 -11.11
CA LYS A 638 23.33 25.06 -10.14
C LYS A 638 21.92 24.68 -10.58
#